data_AF-A0A4Q5U6A2-F1
#
_entry.id   AF-A0A4Q5U6A2-F1
#
_cell.length_a   1.000
_cell.length_b   1.000
_cell.length_c   1.000
_cell.angle_alpha   90.00
_cell.angle_beta   90.00
_cell.angle_gamma   90.00
#
_symmetry.space_group_name_H-M   'P 1'
#
loop_
_entity.id
_entity.type
_entity.pdbx_description
1 polymer ?
#
loop_
_entity_poly.entity_id
_entity_poly.type
_entity_poly.pdbx_seq_one_letter_code
_entity_poly.pdbx_strand_id
1 'polypeptide(L)'
;MKGKQLVIILSAAIIFLQSCHRKETLFTDLPSSTTNIEFTNQLQDRKAFGILYYLYYFNGGGVSTGDINNDGLTDIYFTANSKGNNKLYLNKGNFVFEDITDKAGVKGTMDWASGVTMADVNGDGFLDIYVSAVANHHGLTGHNELYINNGSNTFKESSAEYGLNFSGFTSQSAFFDFDHDGDLDCYVLNQSHKPNQNIVDTSNRRKFDPNAGDRFYRNDRTATGGRFTDITAAAGISQSNLGYGLGLAVADVNNDGWEDIYIGNDFHENDYYYVNNGNGTFTESGAKYFDHYSRFSMGNDIADYNNDGQLDLVTVDMLPPDEKVLKTYGSDENPDIYKFKLIKNGFQYQYSRNSLQHNNGDGKSFSETALLSGVPATDWSWAPLFADFDNDGKKDLFISSGIPKRPVDLDYIRFASNMYVHQQLNSTDKYDKDALDKMPDGSSHPYFFKGDGDLAFTDVSDAWGTGKLKGYYTGAAYADLDNDGRLDMIINPINSKAIVLKNNAPVKNYISISFKGTGGNRNGIGAKAWVYANGHMQYQQVMLTRGFQSSVEPRLHFGLDSTATIDSVVIVWPDQHYQTIVKPAINKPLVADQAAAAGTFSQAIFHPAPVEPFRDVTPEVLLPWAHRENNFEDFNSQYLIPHGESQRGPRVAVADINGDQLDDFYACGAKGQPGVLFVQQANGTFKTSDEALFAPDAGSEDVDAVFADVNADGFPDLYVASGGNELTGQSPELLDRLYLNDGKGHFTKTTGMIPAIYQNKSCIAAADVDGDKDLDLFVGVLADAGAYGKPQTSYLLLNDGTGKFSVAPPAVINLSSIGMVTAAAFTDPDKDGLPDLVVTGEWMPVVVYHNRDKKFTSEVIGQSTGLWQSLLVRDVNGDGIDDVLAGNWGYNNKFWSGKDGPLRMYAHDMDRNGKTDQLLSYMYKGVEYPFLAKDEVERQLPLLKKHYLLYSDYAGVPMKDVFYGWIDTVPPVTAERLGSAVFFGSTDKKFTISDLPKGLQMAPVFSFCDVPGGFLAGGNFYDVTPYEGRYDAQALRMFTFSGSTVQATNSPMLASVKGQVRDIKWIRTAAGPLLVVARNNEPLLFYRSNNK
;
A
#
# COMPACT_ATOMS: atom_id res chain seq x y z
N MET A 1 -50.14 19.32 -47.52
CA MET A 1 -49.07 19.96 -46.71
C MET A 1 -49.23 19.77 -45.19
N LYS A 2 -50.44 19.62 -44.63
CA LYS A 2 -50.63 19.48 -43.16
C LYS A 2 -50.18 18.14 -42.54
N GLY A 3 -50.15 17.04 -43.30
CA GLY A 3 -49.72 15.72 -42.79
C GLY A 3 -48.21 15.56 -42.61
N LYS A 4 -47.38 16.20 -43.45
CA LYS A 4 -45.91 16.12 -43.34
C LYS A 4 -45.35 16.97 -42.18
N GLN A 5 -45.98 18.09 -41.84
CA GLN A 5 -45.60 18.88 -40.67
C GLN A 5 -45.93 18.18 -39.34
N LEU A 6 -47.04 17.43 -39.27
CA LEU A 6 -47.41 16.70 -38.05
C LEU A 6 -46.46 15.54 -37.75
N VAL A 7 -45.98 14.85 -38.78
CA VAL A 7 -45.00 13.75 -38.65
C VAL A 7 -43.63 14.29 -38.22
N ILE A 8 -43.18 15.42 -38.77
CA ILE A 8 -41.89 16.03 -38.37
C ILE A 8 -41.96 16.54 -36.91
N ILE A 9 -43.09 17.09 -36.47
CA ILE A 9 -43.28 17.54 -35.08
C ILE A 9 -43.35 16.35 -34.11
N LEU A 10 -44.03 15.25 -34.47
CA LEU A 10 -44.05 14.04 -33.64
C LEU A 10 -42.68 13.34 -33.58
N SER A 11 -41.96 13.26 -34.70
CA SER A 11 -40.59 12.71 -34.72
C SER A 11 -39.62 13.55 -33.90
N ALA A 12 -39.71 14.88 -33.97
CA ALA A 12 -38.92 15.77 -33.12
C ALA A 12 -39.29 15.65 -31.64
N ALA A 13 -40.58 15.51 -31.31
CA ALA A 13 -41.03 15.30 -29.92
C ALA A 13 -40.58 13.95 -29.35
N ILE A 14 -40.57 12.88 -30.16
CA ILE A 14 -40.06 11.56 -29.74
C ILE A 14 -38.53 11.56 -29.58
N ILE A 15 -37.80 12.29 -30.43
CA ILE A 15 -36.35 12.49 -30.28
C ILE A 15 -36.05 13.35 -29.04
N PHE A 16 -36.85 14.39 -28.74
CA PHE A 16 -36.71 15.17 -27.51
C PHE A 16 -37.09 14.39 -26.24
N LEU A 17 -38.07 13.47 -26.32
CA LEU A 17 -38.47 12.60 -25.20
C LEU A 17 -37.48 11.45 -24.94
N GLN A 18 -36.79 10.95 -25.96
CA GLN A 18 -35.68 10.00 -25.77
C GLN A 18 -34.35 10.67 -25.39
N SER A 19 -34.21 11.99 -25.60
CA SER A 19 -33.01 12.76 -25.23
C SER A 19 -33.01 13.26 -23.76
N CYS A 20 -34.02 12.90 -22.96
CA CYS A 20 -34.18 13.34 -21.57
C CYS A 20 -34.24 12.21 -20.52
N HIS A 21 -33.67 11.03 -20.79
CA HIS A 21 -33.35 10.10 -19.70
C HIS A 21 -31.97 10.48 -19.13
N ARG A 22 -31.95 11.51 -18.27
CA ARG A 22 -30.76 11.79 -17.46
C ARG A 22 -30.60 10.59 -16.53
N LYS A 23 -29.52 9.82 -16.69
CA LYS A 23 -29.20 8.71 -15.79
C LYS A 23 -29.13 9.26 -14.37
N GLU A 24 -29.97 8.77 -13.47
CA GLU A 24 -29.94 9.17 -12.06
C GLU A 24 -28.60 8.73 -11.46
N THR A 25 -27.95 9.66 -10.74
CA THR A 25 -26.71 9.42 -10.00
C THR A 25 -27.03 9.09 -8.55
N LEU A 26 -26.12 8.38 -7.87
CA LEU A 26 -26.32 8.06 -6.44
C LEU A 26 -26.50 9.33 -5.61
N PHE A 27 -25.61 10.31 -5.76
CA PHE A 27 -25.72 11.59 -5.09
C PHE A 27 -26.24 12.70 -6.00
N THR A 28 -26.94 13.65 -5.38
CA THR A 28 -27.38 14.90 -6.01
C THR A 28 -26.93 16.08 -5.15
N ASP A 29 -26.17 17.01 -5.74
CA ASP A 29 -25.81 18.28 -5.12
C ASP A 29 -27.05 19.18 -4.95
N LEU A 30 -27.41 19.49 -3.70
CA LEU A 30 -28.54 20.33 -3.37
C LEU A 30 -28.12 21.81 -3.39
N PRO A 31 -28.82 22.67 -4.16
CA PRO A 31 -28.48 24.08 -4.19
C PRO A 31 -28.80 24.76 -2.85
N SER A 32 -28.01 25.78 -2.50
CA SER A 32 -28.26 26.67 -1.35
C SER A 32 -29.69 27.22 -1.24
N SER A 33 -30.40 27.42 -2.36
CA SER A 33 -31.80 27.84 -2.37
C SER A 33 -32.77 26.80 -1.80
N THR A 34 -32.36 25.54 -1.73
CA THR A 34 -33.08 24.43 -1.10
C THR A 34 -32.62 24.25 0.34
N THR A 35 -31.31 24.29 0.57
CA THR A 35 -30.75 23.97 1.90
C THR A 35 -30.73 25.13 2.88
N ASN A 36 -30.82 26.38 2.39
CA ASN A 36 -30.51 27.61 3.12
C ASN A 36 -29.08 27.68 3.69
N ILE A 37 -28.17 26.82 3.22
CA ILE A 37 -26.75 26.90 3.57
C ILE A 37 -26.08 27.84 2.57
N GLU A 38 -25.74 29.04 3.04
CA GLU A 38 -25.08 30.10 2.27
C GLU A 38 -23.58 30.23 2.61
N PHE A 39 -23.05 29.36 3.47
CA PHE A 39 -21.66 29.36 3.91
C PHE A 39 -20.69 29.25 2.73
N THR A 40 -19.58 29.98 2.80
CA THR A 40 -18.45 29.94 1.86
C THR A 40 -17.17 30.17 2.64
N ASN A 41 -16.19 29.28 2.50
CA ASN A 41 -14.85 29.50 3.04
C ASN A 41 -14.04 30.37 2.06
N GLN A 42 -14.19 31.69 2.18
CA GLN A 42 -13.54 32.65 1.30
C GLN A 42 -12.13 32.99 1.82
N LEU A 43 -11.11 32.63 1.05
CA LEU A 43 -9.74 33.03 1.33
C LEU A 43 -9.57 34.55 1.22
N GLN A 44 -8.84 35.12 2.17
CA GLN A 44 -8.64 36.57 2.29
C GLN A 44 -7.39 37.00 1.53
N ASP A 45 -7.51 37.96 0.61
CA ASP A 45 -6.35 38.56 -0.05
C ASP A 45 -5.62 39.51 0.93
N ARG A 46 -4.62 38.98 1.65
CA ARG A 46 -3.79 39.73 2.60
C ARG A 46 -2.34 39.77 2.11
N LYS A 47 -1.73 40.96 2.16
CA LYS A 47 -0.31 41.14 1.80
C LYS A 47 0.58 40.27 2.70
N ALA A 48 1.49 39.48 2.11
CA ALA A 48 2.31 38.45 2.78
C ALA A 48 1.57 37.19 3.27
N PHE A 49 0.34 36.95 2.79
CA PHE A 49 -0.46 35.77 3.11
C PHE A 49 -0.90 35.07 1.82
N GLY A 50 -0.18 34.01 1.46
CA GLY A 50 -0.37 33.25 0.24
C GLY A 50 0.57 32.04 0.23
N ILE A 51 0.35 31.10 -0.70
CA ILE A 51 1.12 29.84 -0.76
C ILE A 51 2.64 30.05 -0.93
N LEU A 52 3.06 31.22 -1.45
CA LEU A 52 4.47 31.62 -1.53
C LEU A 52 5.14 31.87 -0.16
N TYR A 53 4.35 32.27 0.84
CA TYR A 53 4.82 32.67 2.18
C TYR A 53 4.43 31.68 3.27
N TYR A 54 3.38 30.90 3.04
CA TYR A 54 2.89 29.86 3.94
C TYR A 54 2.24 28.74 3.13
N LEU A 55 2.90 27.58 3.05
CA LEU A 55 2.50 26.48 2.17
C LEU A 55 1.09 25.94 2.47
N TYR A 56 0.72 25.94 3.75
CA TYR A 56 -0.58 25.46 4.24
C TYR A 56 -1.73 26.46 4.06
N TYR A 57 -1.49 27.61 3.43
CA TYR A 57 -2.52 28.64 3.21
C TYR A 57 -3.80 28.08 2.56
N PHE A 58 -3.66 27.06 1.71
CA PHE A 58 -4.75 26.42 1.01
C PHE A 58 -5.32 25.17 1.67
N ASN A 59 -4.99 24.88 2.94
CA ASN A 59 -5.56 23.72 3.66
C ASN A 59 -7.08 23.85 3.88
N GLY A 60 -7.67 25.03 3.70
CA GLY A 60 -9.10 25.23 3.89
C GLY A 60 -9.53 25.06 5.35
N GLY A 61 -10.74 24.53 5.54
CA GLY A 61 -11.39 24.36 6.84
C GLY A 61 -12.22 23.07 6.90
N GLY A 62 -12.53 22.66 8.12
CA GLY A 62 -13.32 21.49 8.47
C GLY A 62 -14.83 21.65 8.44
N VAL A 63 -15.52 20.53 8.67
CA VAL A 63 -16.95 20.46 8.94
C VAL A 63 -17.22 19.43 10.04
N SER A 64 -18.14 19.72 10.96
CA SER A 64 -18.60 18.77 11.97
C SER A 64 -20.10 18.55 11.87
N THR A 65 -20.53 17.30 12.05
CA THR A 65 -21.95 16.93 12.15
C THR A 65 -22.29 16.39 13.54
N GLY A 66 -23.46 16.74 14.06
CA GLY A 66 -23.95 16.26 15.36
C GLY A 66 -25.28 16.89 15.75
N ASP A 67 -26.12 16.18 16.52
CA ASP A 67 -27.38 16.70 17.06
C ASP A 67 -27.08 17.53 18.32
N ILE A 68 -27.04 18.86 18.17
CA ILE A 68 -26.61 19.75 19.27
C ILE A 68 -27.73 20.06 20.26
N ASN A 69 -28.97 19.70 19.95
CA ASN A 69 -30.14 20.07 20.74
C ASN A 69 -30.98 18.86 21.20
N ASN A 70 -30.57 17.64 20.81
CA ASN A 70 -31.21 16.36 21.08
C ASN A 70 -32.63 16.25 20.49
N ASP A 71 -32.90 16.85 19.32
CA ASP A 71 -34.19 16.74 18.61
C ASP A 71 -34.26 15.58 17.60
N GLY A 72 -33.16 14.86 17.43
CA GLY A 72 -33.03 13.72 16.52
C GLY A 72 -32.62 14.10 15.11
N LEU A 73 -32.36 15.38 14.81
CA LEU A 73 -31.85 15.84 13.53
C LEU A 73 -30.38 16.25 13.65
N THR A 74 -29.55 15.76 12.74
CA THR A 74 -28.12 16.09 12.74
C THR A 74 -27.89 17.51 12.22
N ASP A 75 -27.21 18.34 13.02
CA ASP A 75 -26.84 19.73 12.71
C ASP A 75 -25.44 19.81 12.10
N ILE A 76 -25.08 20.97 11.52
CA ILE A 76 -23.82 21.15 10.78
C ILE A 76 -23.07 22.40 11.26
N TYR A 77 -21.78 22.26 11.55
CA TYR A 77 -20.87 23.39 11.82
C TYR A 77 -19.72 23.44 10.82
N PHE A 78 -19.46 24.62 10.25
CA PHE A 78 -18.35 24.88 9.34
C PHE A 78 -17.33 25.84 9.96
N THR A 79 -16.05 25.56 9.75
CA THR A 79 -14.95 26.50 10.03
C THR A 79 -14.51 27.25 8.78
N ALA A 80 -13.99 28.46 8.97
CA ALA A 80 -13.49 29.31 7.90
C ALA A 80 -12.09 29.86 8.21
N ASN A 81 -11.31 30.09 7.15
CA ASN A 81 -9.96 30.66 7.21
C ASN A 81 -9.99 32.19 7.41
N SER A 82 -11.08 32.70 7.98
CA SER A 82 -11.29 34.12 8.18
C SER A 82 -12.12 34.38 9.43
N LYS A 83 -11.68 35.39 10.18
CA LYS A 83 -12.26 35.80 11.45
C LYS A 83 -13.76 36.04 11.40
N GLY A 84 -14.48 35.40 12.32
CA GLY A 84 -15.91 35.62 12.54
C GLY A 84 -16.84 35.01 11.49
N ASN A 85 -16.32 34.10 10.64
CA ASN A 85 -17.08 33.50 9.53
C ASN A 85 -17.37 32.00 9.70
N ASN A 86 -17.09 31.41 10.86
CA ASN A 86 -17.58 30.06 11.16
C ASN A 86 -19.12 30.08 11.23
N LYS A 87 -19.77 28.97 10.88
CA LYS A 87 -21.24 28.90 10.80
C LYS A 87 -21.81 27.65 11.43
N LEU A 88 -22.86 27.81 12.22
CA LEU A 88 -23.68 26.73 12.77
C LEU A 88 -25.07 26.75 12.14
N TYR A 89 -25.45 25.62 11.56
CA TYR A 89 -26.71 25.40 10.88
C TYR A 89 -27.55 24.38 11.64
N LEU A 90 -28.70 24.82 12.13
CA LEU A 90 -29.68 23.97 12.78
C LEU A 90 -30.55 23.27 11.72
N ASN A 91 -30.62 21.96 11.75
CA ASN A 91 -31.43 21.17 10.84
C ASN A 91 -32.91 21.29 11.19
N LYS A 92 -33.74 21.63 10.19
CA LYS A 92 -35.20 21.76 10.32
C LYS A 92 -35.95 20.59 9.67
N GLY A 93 -35.20 19.59 9.18
CA GLY A 93 -35.69 18.43 8.43
C GLY A 93 -35.82 18.71 6.94
N ASN A 94 -35.88 17.64 6.14
CA ASN A 94 -35.99 17.68 4.68
C ASN A 94 -34.89 18.54 4.01
N PHE A 95 -33.65 18.45 4.50
CA PHE A 95 -32.50 19.23 4.04
C PHE A 95 -32.65 20.75 4.18
N VAL A 96 -33.58 21.27 4.98
CA VAL A 96 -33.70 22.71 5.23
C VAL A 96 -32.98 23.06 6.52
N PHE A 97 -32.09 24.05 6.48
CA PHE A 97 -31.29 24.47 7.62
C PHE A 97 -31.57 25.93 8.02
N GLU A 98 -31.33 26.26 9.29
CA GLU A 98 -31.40 27.61 9.84
C GLU A 98 -30.02 28.02 10.34
N ASP A 99 -29.45 29.11 9.80
CA ASP A 99 -28.21 29.70 10.35
C ASP A 99 -28.51 30.31 11.73
N ILE A 100 -28.07 29.63 12.78
CA ILE A 100 -28.24 30.07 14.17
C ILE A 100 -26.95 30.68 14.74
N THR A 101 -25.92 30.91 13.93
CA THR A 101 -24.56 31.26 14.39
C THR A 101 -24.53 32.44 15.37
N ASP A 102 -25.19 33.55 15.04
CA ASP A 102 -25.20 34.76 15.87
C ASP A 102 -25.98 34.55 17.17
N LYS A 103 -27.10 33.81 17.11
CA LYS A 103 -27.89 33.42 18.28
C LYS A 103 -27.09 32.48 19.19
N ALA A 104 -26.37 31.56 18.58
CA ALA A 104 -25.60 30.53 19.25
C ALA A 104 -24.31 31.07 19.88
N GLY A 105 -23.72 32.14 19.33
CA GLY A 105 -22.51 32.77 19.85
C GLY A 105 -21.21 32.10 19.39
N VAL A 106 -21.23 31.38 18.26
CA VAL A 106 -20.17 30.43 17.85
C VAL A 106 -19.41 30.83 16.58
N LYS A 107 -19.42 32.13 16.22
CA LYS A 107 -18.81 32.62 14.97
C LYS A 107 -17.27 32.58 14.91
N GLY A 108 -16.60 32.37 16.04
CA GLY A 108 -15.14 32.41 16.14
C GLY A 108 -14.55 33.81 16.35
N THR A 109 -13.47 33.91 17.14
CA THR A 109 -12.69 35.17 17.29
C THR A 109 -11.28 35.11 16.70
N MET A 110 -10.79 33.91 16.41
CA MET A 110 -9.52 33.63 15.75
C MET A 110 -9.47 34.14 14.30
N ASP A 111 -8.27 34.42 13.80
CA ASP A 111 -8.08 34.84 12.40
C ASP A 111 -8.25 33.71 11.39
N TRP A 112 -7.98 32.47 11.81
CA TRP A 112 -8.10 31.26 11.00
C TRP A 112 -8.54 30.09 11.87
N ALA A 113 -9.77 29.60 11.64
CA ALA A 113 -10.27 28.34 12.17
C ALA A 113 -9.97 27.20 11.19
N SER A 114 -9.28 26.16 11.66
CA SER A 114 -8.89 24.98 10.88
C SER A 114 -9.88 23.83 11.13
N GLY A 115 -9.52 22.86 11.95
CA GLY A 115 -10.35 21.72 12.30
C GLY A 115 -11.46 22.01 13.32
N VAL A 116 -12.47 21.16 13.33
CA VAL A 116 -13.56 21.17 14.31
C VAL A 116 -13.89 19.75 14.76
N THR A 117 -14.22 19.63 16.05
CA THR A 117 -14.78 18.42 16.66
C THR A 117 -16.00 18.76 17.50
N MET A 118 -17.12 18.06 17.31
CA MET A 118 -18.25 18.08 18.25
C MET A 118 -18.16 16.89 19.21
N ALA A 119 -18.17 17.15 20.52
CA ALA A 119 -18.16 16.12 21.55
C ALA A 119 -18.80 16.66 22.85
N ASP A 120 -19.39 15.79 23.67
CA ASP A 120 -19.88 16.15 25.01
C ASP A 120 -18.69 16.20 26.00
N VAL A 121 -17.94 17.31 25.97
CA VAL A 121 -16.66 17.46 26.69
C VAL A 121 -16.89 17.52 28.20
N ASN A 122 -18.02 18.10 28.62
CA ASN A 122 -18.38 18.26 30.02
C ASN A 122 -19.31 17.14 30.54
N GLY A 123 -19.69 16.16 29.72
CA GLY A 123 -20.53 15.00 30.08
C GLY A 123 -21.95 15.34 30.56
N ASP A 124 -22.52 16.46 30.11
CA ASP A 124 -23.86 16.94 30.49
C ASP A 124 -24.98 16.44 29.57
N GLY A 125 -24.63 15.74 28.49
CA GLY A 125 -25.53 15.17 27.50
C GLY A 125 -25.81 16.07 26.30
N PHE A 126 -25.12 17.21 26.16
CA PHE A 126 -25.18 18.06 24.98
C PHE A 126 -23.82 18.13 24.29
N LEU A 127 -23.80 18.10 22.95
CA LEU A 127 -22.56 18.24 22.20
C LEU A 127 -22.02 19.67 22.31
N ASP A 128 -20.76 19.79 22.73
CA ASP A 128 -19.95 21.01 22.69
C ASP A 128 -19.22 21.11 21.34
N ILE A 129 -18.67 22.29 21.02
CA ILE A 129 -17.93 22.51 19.77
C ILE A 129 -16.50 22.97 20.10
N TYR A 130 -15.50 22.19 19.73
CA TYR A 130 -14.09 22.57 19.85
C TYR A 130 -13.52 22.91 18.47
N VAL A 131 -12.97 24.13 18.36
CA VAL A 131 -12.48 24.69 17.10
C VAL A 131 -10.98 24.93 17.20
N SER A 132 -10.23 24.30 16.28
CA SER A 132 -8.79 24.45 16.15
C SER A 132 -8.41 25.76 15.46
N ALA A 133 -7.29 26.36 15.88
CA ALA A 133 -6.83 27.65 15.40
C ALA A 133 -5.39 27.60 14.88
N VAL A 134 -5.16 28.32 13.77
CA VAL A 134 -3.80 28.67 13.33
C VAL A 134 -3.48 30.08 13.80
N ALA A 135 -2.49 30.20 14.69
CA ALA A 135 -2.08 31.43 15.33
C ALA A 135 -0.54 31.57 15.34
N ASN A 136 -0.03 32.72 15.81
CA ASN A 136 1.40 32.97 16.03
C ASN A 136 2.30 32.89 14.77
N HIS A 137 1.73 33.05 13.57
CA HIS A 137 2.47 33.12 12.30
C HIS A 137 1.92 34.23 11.40
N HIS A 138 2.80 34.99 10.73
CA HIS A 138 2.43 36.08 9.80
C HIS A 138 1.37 37.06 10.33
N GLY A 139 1.36 37.33 11.63
CA GLY A 139 0.39 38.23 12.27
C GLY A 139 -0.99 37.63 12.54
N LEU A 140 -1.17 36.32 12.33
CA LEU A 140 -2.38 35.59 12.76
C LEU A 140 -2.48 35.55 14.29
N THR A 141 -3.65 35.89 14.80
CA THR A 141 -4.00 35.89 16.22
C THR A 141 -5.19 34.97 16.48
N GLY A 142 -5.20 34.34 17.65
CA GLY A 142 -6.25 33.40 18.03
C GLY A 142 -5.72 32.34 19.00
N HIS A 143 -6.61 31.45 19.38
CA HIS A 143 -6.35 30.23 20.14
C HIS A 143 -7.47 29.25 19.82
N ASN A 144 -7.28 27.97 20.13
CA ASN A 144 -8.35 26.98 20.04
C ASN A 144 -9.50 27.39 20.97
N GLU A 145 -10.73 27.31 20.49
CA GLU A 145 -11.93 27.76 21.21
C GLU A 145 -12.81 26.55 21.57
N LEU A 146 -13.32 26.51 22.80
CA LEU A 146 -14.24 25.47 23.29
C LEU A 146 -15.57 26.12 23.61
N TYR A 147 -16.58 25.86 22.80
CA TYR A 147 -17.93 26.34 22.98
C TYR A 147 -18.75 25.33 23.77
N ILE A 148 -18.98 25.61 25.05
CA ILE A 148 -19.82 24.77 25.92
C ILE A 148 -21.29 25.03 25.63
N ASN A 149 -22.06 23.98 25.38
CA ASN A 149 -23.48 24.05 25.05
C ASN A 149 -24.33 24.31 26.30
N ASN A 150 -25.22 25.31 26.23
CA ASN A 150 -26.12 25.64 27.34
C ASN A 150 -27.48 24.93 27.26
N GLY A 151 -27.66 23.96 26.35
CA GLY A 151 -28.93 23.23 26.14
C GLY A 151 -30.07 24.09 25.56
N SER A 152 -29.76 25.28 25.05
CA SER A 152 -30.73 26.27 24.54
C SER A 152 -30.40 26.77 23.13
N ASN A 153 -29.61 26.00 22.39
CA ASN A 153 -28.99 26.38 21.12
C ASN A 153 -28.14 27.65 21.26
N THR A 154 -27.52 27.80 22.43
CA THR A 154 -26.57 28.88 22.75
C THR A 154 -25.35 28.27 23.41
N PHE A 155 -24.19 28.87 23.18
CA PHE A 155 -22.92 28.35 23.66
C PHE A 155 -22.11 29.42 24.39
N LYS A 156 -21.20 28.98 25.25
CA LYS A 156 -20.22 29.83 25.94
C LYS A 156 -18.81 29.38 25.61
N GLU A 157 -18.04 30.24 24.95
CA GLU A 157 -16.59 30.04 24.78
C GLU A 157 -15.93 29.97 26.17
N SER A 158 -15.26 28.85 26.45
CA SER A 158 -14.71 28.51 27.77
C SER A 158 -13.34 27.80 27.68
N SER A 159 -12.63 27.85 26.56
CA SER A 159 -11.35 27.12 26.37
C SER A 159 -10.32 27.43 27.46
N ALA A 160 -10.19 28.69 27.87
CA ALA A 160 -9.23 29.09 28.90
C ALA A 160 -9.62 28.62 30.32
N GLU A 161 -10.93 28.50 30.57
CA GLU A 161 -11.47 27.95 31.83
C GLU A 161 -11.12 26.46 31.94
N TYR A 162 -11.30 25.73 30.84
CA TYR A 162 -11.02 24.31 30.72
C TYR A 162 -9.53 23.99 30.46
N GLY A 163 -8.69 24.98 30.16
CA GLY A 163 -7.26 24.75 29.90
C GLY A 163 -6.92 24.28 28.48
N LEU A 164 -7.85 24.42 27.53
CA LEU A 164 -7.73 24.00 26.13
C LEU A 164 -7.52 25.19 25.16
N ASN A 165 -7.14 26.37 25.65
CA ASN A 165 -6.91 27.57 24.84
C ASN A 165 -5.52 27.61 24.18
N PHE A 166 -5.06 26.49 23.63
CA PHE A 166 -3.76 26.42 22.97
C PHE A 166 -3.68 27.40 21.78
N SER A 167 -2.53 28.05 21.61
CA SER A 167 -2.28 29.02 20.55
C SER A 167 -1.03 28.63 19.77
N GLY A 168 -1.21 27.98 18.64
CA GLY A 168 -0.12 27.49 17.78
C GLY A 168 -0.63 27.17 16.38
N PHE A 169 -0.09 26.13 15.76
CA PHE A 169 -0.45 25.72 14.40
C PHE A 169 -1.38 24.50 14.43
N THR A 170 -2.51 24.60 15.11
CA THR A 170 -3.40 23.45 15.27
C THR A 170 -4.14 23.13 13.97
N SER A 171 -4.06 21.87 13.56
CA SER A 171 -4.76 21.34 12.38
C SER A 171 -6.10 20.74 12.78
N GLN A 172 -6.12 19.86 13.79
CA GLN A 172 -7.31 19.12 14.23
C GLN A 172 -7.18 18.64 15.68
N SER A 173 -8.28 18.22 16.28
CA SER A 173 -8.31 17.58 17.60
C SER A 173 -9.14 16.30 17.61
N ALA A 174 -8.93 15.45 18.62
CA ALA A 174 -9.78 14.29 18.91
C ALA A 174 -10.09 14.21 20.40
N PHE A 175 -11.33 13.81 20.73
CA PHE A 175 -11.76 13.54 22.09
C PHE A 175 -12.07 12.05 22.25
N PHE A 176 -11.44 11.40 23.23
CA PHE A 176 -11.62 9.99 23.55
C PHE A 176 -11.13 9.71 24.98
N ASP A 177 -11.59 8.61 25.57
CA ASP A 177 -11.24 8.16 26.93
C ASP A 177 -10.01 7.23 26.86
N PHE A 178 -8.79 7.77 26.97
CA PHE A 178 -7.57 6.99 26.68
C PHE A 178 -7.10 6.13 27.86
N ASP A 179 -7.51 6.47 29.08
CA ASP A 179 -7.13 5.77 30.31
C ASP A 179 -8.29 4.99 30.97
N HIS A 180 -9.45 4.96 30.30
CA HIS A 180 -10.67 4.22 30.65
C HIS A 180 -11.26 4.64 32.01
N ASP A 181 -11.11 5.92 32.36
CA ASP A 181 -11.64 6.48 33.60
C ASP A 181 -13.08 7.03 33.46
N GLY A 182 -13.58 7.08 32.22
CA GLY A 182 -14.94 7.45 31.86
C GLY A 182 -15.15 8.92 31.54
N ASP A 183 -14.12 9.76 31.51
CA ASP A 183 -14.18 11.10 30.91
C ASP A 183 -13.41 11.18 29.57
N LEU A 184 -13.64 12.26 28.81
CA LEU A 184 -13.03 12.43 27.48
C LEU A 184 -11.81 13.34 27.58
N ASP A 185 -10.68 12.82 27.13
CA ASP A 185 -9.40 13.51 27.00
C ASP A 185 -9.27 14.20 25.64
N CYS A 186 -8.24 15.03 25.45
CA CYS A 186 -8.10 15.82 24.23
C CYS A 186 -6.70 15.70 23.62
N TYR A 187 -6.61 15.10 22.44
CA TYR A 187 -5.43 15.18 21.58
C TYR A 187 -5.55 16.36 20.62
N VAL A 188 -4.47 17.13 20.49
CA VAL A 188 -4.39 18.30 19.62
C VAL A 188 -3.22 18.12 18.66
N LEU A 189 -3.56 17.89 17.38
CA LEU A 189 -2.62 17.74 16.28
C LEU A 189 -2.15 19.11 15.81
N ASN A 190 -0.83 19.30 15.72
CA ASN A 190 -0.25 20.53 15.22
C ASN A 190 0.67 20.29 14.03
N GLN A 191 0.66 21.22 13.07
CA GLN A 191 1.59 21.23 11.95
C GLN A 191 2.82 22.11 12.22
N SER A 192 3.83 22.02 11.37
CA SER A 192 5.02 22.88 11.38
C SER A 192 4.92 23.97 10.30
N HIS A 193 5.79 24.99 10.34
CA HIS A 193 5.84 26.06 9.32
C HIS A 193 7.15 26.07 8.52
N LYS A 194 8.00 25.04 8.68
CA LYS A 194 9.35 24.99 8.08
C LYS A 194 9.63 23.71 7.26
N PRO A 195 8.80 23.35 6.26
CA PRO A 195 8.93 22.09 5.52
C PRO A 195 10.27 21.90 4.80
N ASN A 196 10.86 22.98 4.27
CA ASN A 196 12.05 22.92 3.40
C ASN A 196 13.40 23.16 4.11
N GLN A 197 13.42 23.50 5.40
CA GLN A 197 14.66 23.82 6.12
C GLN A 197 15.26 22.61 6.85
N ASN A 198 14.57 21.46 6.85
CA ASN A 198 14.71 20.48 7.92
C ASN A 198 14.86 19.00 7.47
N ILE A 199 15.52 18.67 6.34
CA ILE A 199 16.09 17.31 6.24
C ILE A 199 17.27 17.23 7.23
N VAL A 200 16.92 17.07 8.50
CA VAL A 200 17.78 17.04 9.65
C VAL A 200 17.65 15.68 10.31
N ASP A 201 18.59 15.41 11.21
CA ASP A 201 18.61 14.20 12.00
C ASP A 201 17.33 14.03 12.85
N THR A 202 16.80 12.79 12.92
CA THR A 202 15.56 12.44 13.65
C THR A 202 15.66 12.63 15.17
N SER A 203 16.84 12.84 15.75
CA SER A 203 16.97 13.26 17.15
C SER A 203 16.24 14.57 17.46
N ASN A 204 15.98 15.41 16.44
CA ASN A 204 15.17 16.62 16.58
C ASN A 204 13.70 16.34 16.94
N ARG A 205 13.18 15.10 16.76
CA ARG A 205 11.85 14.69 17.27
C ARG A 205 11.73 14.85 18.79
N ARG A 206 12.86 14.88 19.51
CA ARG A 206 12.91 15.08 20.97
C ARG A 206 12.95 16.54 21.41
N LYS A 207 12.96 17.49 20.48
CA LYS A 207 13.01 18.93 20.79
C LYS A 207 11.61 19.49 20.88
N PHE A 208 11.29 20.09 22.02
CA PHE A 208 10.04 20.82 22.22
C PHE A 208 9.98 22.08 21.35
N ASP A 209 8.85 22.29 20.69
CA ASP A 209 8.47 23.56 20.07
C ASP A 209 7.20 24.11 20.75
N PRO A 210 7.16 25.39 21.15
CA PRO A 210 6.00 25.95 21.85
C PRO A 210 4.77 26.15 20.96
N ASN A 211 4.93 26.33 19.64
CA ASN A 211 3.84 26.62 18.71
C ASN A 211 3.47 25.42 17.81
N ALA A 212 4.43 24.53 17.57
CA ALA A 212 4.26 23.30 16.79
C ALA A 212 4.38 22.05 17.70
N GLY A 213 4.29 20.88 17.07
CA GLY A 213 4.31 19.59 17.74
C GLY A 213 3.02 19.33 18.52
N ASP A 214 2.67 18.07 18.70
CA ASP A 214 1.35 17.72 19.20
C ASP A 214 1.21 18.04 20.69
N ARG A 215 -0.04 18.07 21.17
CA ARG A 215 -0.38 18.21 22.58
C ARG A 215 -1.38 17.15 22.97
N PHE A 216 -1.28 16.69 24.20
CA PHE A 216 -2.22 15.74 24.76
C PHE A 216 -2.60 16.15 26.18
N TYR A 217 -3.90 16.31 26.39
CA TYR A 217 -4.46 16.83 27.62
C TYR A 217 -5.39 15.81 28.24
N ARG A 218 -5.13 15.46 29.51
CA ARG A 218 -6.01 14.61 30.29
C ARG A 218 -7.12 15.41 30.95
N ASN A 219 -8.33 14.88 30.93
CA ASN A 219 -9.44 15.37 31.72
C ASN A 219 -9.46 14.60 33.04
N ASP A 220 -9.57 15.32 34.15
CA ASP A 220 -9.64 14.70 35.48
C ASP A 220 -10.85 15.32 36.17
N ARG A 221 -12.06 15.12 35.63
CA ARG A 221 -13.23 15.96 35.92
C ARG A 221 -13.50 16.15 37.40
N THR A 222 -13.35 15.07 38.18
CA THR A 222 -13.61 15.07 39.62
C THR A 222 -12.52 15.77 40.43
N ALA A 223 -11.25 15.70 39.98
CA ALA A 223 -10.11 16.22 40.71
C ALA A 223 -9.80 17.69 40.36
N THR A 224 -10.04 18.11 39.12
CA THR A 224 -9.70 19.45 38.63
C THR A 224 -10.92 20.35 38.42
N GLY A 225 -12.13 19.83 38.65
CA GLY A 225 -13.37 20.55 38.33
C GLY A 225 -13.61 20.69 36.83
N GLY A 226 -13.12 19.74 36.02
CA GLY A 226 -13.25 19.73 34.56
C GLY A 226 -12.14 20.46 33.81
N ARG A 227 -11.09 20.95 34.49
CA ARG A 227 -9.94 21.57 33.84
C ARG A 227 -8.97 20.50 33.34
N PHE A 228 -8.61 20.57 32.07
CA PHE A 228 -7.66 19.69 31.41
C PHE A 228 -6.21 19.94 31.86
N THR A 229 -5.43 18.87 31.94
CA THR A 229 -4.01 18.87 32.34
C THR A 229 -3.14 18.42 31.17
N ASP A 230 -2.16 19.23 30.76
CA ASP A 230 -1.19 18.83 29.73
C ASP A 230 -0.32 17.67 30.26
N ILE A 231 -0.46 16.51 29.61
CA ILE A 231 0.30 15.29 29.91
C ILE A 231 1.23 14.90 28.76
N THR A 232 1.40 15.75 27.75
CA THR A 232 2.06 15.40 26.48
C THR A 232 3.40 14.69 26.66
N ALA A 233 4.28 15.28 27.47
CA ALA A 233 5.60 14.72 27.75
C ALA A 233 5.55 13.43 28.60
N ALA A 234 4.60 13.36 29.55
CA ALA A 234 4.43 12.21 30.43
C ALA A 234 3.84 11.01 29.68
N ALA A 235 2.96 11.27 28.72
CA ALA A 235 2.32 10.29 27.86
C ALA A 235 3.26 9.78 26.74
N GLY A 236 4.39 10.44 26.48
CA GLY A 236 5.34 10.02 25.45
C GLY A 236 5.03 10.53 24.03
N ILE A 237 4.19 11.57 23.91
CA ILE A 237 3.81 12.16 22.62
C ILE A 237 4.88 13.15 22.13
N SER A 238 5.19 13.12 20.83
CA SER A 238 6.17 14.01 20.22
C SER A 238 5.70 15.48 20.21
N GLN A 239 6.55 16.38 20.68
CA GLN A 239 6.28 17.83 20.77
C GLN A 239 7.17 18.66 19.85
N SER A 240 7.63 18.05 18.76
CA SER A 240 8.61 18.65 17.85
C SER A 240 7.99 19.32 16.64
N ASN A 241 8.67 20.37 16.17
CA ASN A 241 8.34 21.02 14.89
C ASN A 241 8.79 20.24 13.66
N LEU A 242 9.25 19.00 13.82
CA LEU A 242 9.37 18.07 12.71
C LEU A 242 8.03 17.42 12.34
N GLY A 243 7.04 17.40 13.24
CA GLY A 243 5.68 16.95 12.90
C GLY A 243 4.99 17.93 11.95
N TYR A 244 4.55 17.43 10.80
CA TYR A 244 3.75 18.16 9.81
C TYR A 244 2.31 17.62 9.82
N GLY A 245 1.72 17.59 11.01
CA GLY A 245 0.46 16.91 11.27
C GLY A 245 -0.73 17.44 10.47
N LEU A 246 -1.26 16.60 9.59
CA LEU A 246 -2.46 16.87 8.78
C LEU A 246 -3.59 15.84 9.00
N GLY A 247 -3.24 14.59 9.30
CA GLY A 247 -4.20 13.52 9.57
C GLY A 247 -4.19 13.08 11.03
N LEU A 248 -5.38 12.88 11.61
CA LEU A 248 -5.57 12.38 12.98
C LEU A 248 -6.70 11.35 12.98
N ALA A 249 -6.36 10.11 13.31
CA ALA A 249 -7.31 9.04 13.55
C ALA A 249 -6.97 8.34 14.88
N VAL A 250 -8.00 7.93 15.61
CA VAL A 250 -7.90 7.21 16.87
C VAL A 250 -8.74 5.96 16.74
N ALA A 251 -8.21 4.81 17.14
CA ALA A 251 -8.92 3.53 17.15
C ALA A 251 -8.14 2.45 17.90
N ASP A 252 -8.80 1.38 18.33
CA ASP A 252 -8.11 0.17 18.82
C ASP A 252 -7.63 -0.68 17.63
N VAL A 253 -6.57 -0.21 16.96
CA VAL A 253 -6.06 -0.78 15.69
C VAL A 253 -5.51 -2.20 15.90
N ASN A 254 -4.91 -2.45 17.06
CA ASN A 254 -4.26 -3.71 17.37
C ASN A 254 -5.17 -4.73 18.10
N ASN A 255 -6.43 -4.34 18.38
CA ASN A 255 -7.45 -5.13 19.09
C ASN A 255 -7.04 -5.56 20.51
N ASP A 256 -6.21 -4.79 21.22
CA ASP A 256 -5.80 -5.08 22.61
C ASP A 256 -6.76 -4.49 23.67
N GLY A 257 -7.77 -3.74 23.22
CA GLY A 257 -8.77 -3.10 24.06
C GLY A 257 -8.53 -1.61 24.26
N TRP A 258 -7.36 -1.07 23.91
CA TRP A 258 -6.99 0.33 24.11
C TRP A 258 -6.90 1.10 22.80
N GLU A 259 -7.36 2.34 22.81
CA GLU A 259 -7.33 3.21 21.65
C GLU A 259 -5.92 3.72 21.35
N ASP A 260 -5.42 3.39 20.17
CA ASP A 260 -4.18 3.86 19.57
C ASP A 260 -4.39 5.16 18.77
N ILE A 261 -3.31 5.90 18.50
CA ILE A 261 -3.36 7.16 17.74
C ILE A 261 -2.48 7.05 16.49
N TYR A 262 -3.05 7.34 15.33
CA TYR A 262 -2.32 7.45 14.06
C TYR A 262 -2.28 8.90 13.56
N ILE A 263 -1.06 9.38 13.26
CA ILE A 263 -0.79 10.73 12.79
C ILE A 263 -0.19 10.70 11.39
N GLY A 264 -0.86 11.36 10.45
CA GLY A 264 -0.35 11.61 9.10
C GLY A 264 0.52 12.88 9.08
N ASN A 265 1.79 12.74 8.68
CA ASN A 265 2.74 13.84 8.55
C ASN A 265 3.10 14.11 7.08
N ASP A 266 2.96 15.37 6.67
CA ASP A 266 3.40 15.81 5.35
C ASP A 266 4.95 15.76 5.19
N PHE A 267 5.42 15.71 3.94
CA PHE A 267 6.82 15.73 3.51
C PHE A 267 7.71 14.53 3.87
N HIS A 268 8.70 14.74 4.73
CA HIS A 268 9.81 13.80 4.95
C HIS A 268 9.79 13.21 6.35
N GLU A 269 8.97 13.76 7.24
CA GLU A 269 8.74 13.17 8.54
C GLU A 269 7.89 11.91 8.39
N ASN A 270 8.15 10.92 9.23
CA ASN A 270 7.37 9.69 9.24
C ASN A 270 5.97 9.99 9.77
N ASP A 271 5.00 9.20 9.33
CA ASP A 271 3.76 9.06 10.11
C ASP A 271 4.09 8.48 11.49
N TYR A 272 3.27 8.84 12.49
CA TYR A 272 3.42 8.32 13.86
C TYR A 272 2.27 7.41 14.19
N TYR A 273 2.59 6.23 14.71
CA TYR A 273 1.62 5.31 15.26
C TYR A 273 1.92 5.08 16.73
N TYR A 274 1.14 5.72 17.59
CA TYR A 274 1.28 5.64 19.04
C TYR A 274 0.39 4.53 19.57
N VAL A 275 1.03 3.44 20.02
CA VAL A 275 0.34 2.34 20.69
C VAL A 275 0.12 2.68 22.15
N ASN A 276 -1.12 2.58 22.63
CA ASN A 276 -1.47 2.83 24.02
C ASN A 276 -0.99 1.68 24.91
N ASN A 277 -0.19 1.97 25.93
CA ASN A 277 0.36 0.94 26.81
C ASN A 277 -0.60 0.55 27.95
N GLY A 278 -1.80 1.15 28.04
CA GLY A 278 -2.80 0.91 29.10
C GLY A 278 -2.37 1.37 30.49
N ASN A 279 -1.38 2.26 30.57
CA ASN A 279 -0.81 2.75 31.83
C ASN A 279 -0.60 4.28 31.86
N GLY A 280 -1.31 4.99 30.98
CA GLY A 280 -1.20 6.44 30.84
C GLY A 280 -0.08 6.90 29.88
N THR A 281 0.56 5.98 29.15
CA THR A 281 1.65 6.30 28.22
C THR A 281 1.45 5.61 26.86
N PHE A 282 2.09 6.16 25.84
CA PHE A 282 2.11 5.66 24.47
C PHE A 282 3.52 5.31 24.01
N THR A 283 3.61 4.35 23.07
CA THR A 283 4.85 3.97 22.39
C THR A 283 4.72 4.24 20.89
N GLU A 284 5.53 5.15 20.33
CA GLU A 284 5.65 5.29 18.87
C GLU A 284 6.22 3.99 18.28
N SER A 285 5.41 3.33 17.45
CA SER A 285 5.62 1.96 16.97
C SER A 285 5.49 1.83 15.46
N GLY A 286 5.45 2.93 14.69
CA GLY A 286 5.21 2.90 13.24
C GLY A 286 6.14 1.94 12.51
N ALA A 287 7.46 2.03 12.74
CA ALA A 287 8.47 1.18 12.09
C ALA A 287 8.26 -0.32 12.30
N LYS A 288 7.61 -0.67 13.42
CA LYS A 288 7.36 -2.07 13.79
C LYS A 288 6.15 -2.62 13.03
N TYR A 289 5.10 -1.81 12.85
CA TYR A 289 3.81 -2.24 12.31
C TYR A 289 3.70 -2.05 10.80
N PHE A 290 4.24 -0.95 10.27
CA PHE A 290 4.18 -0.58 8.86
C PHE A 290 5.56 -0.68 8.22
N ASP A 291 5.60 -1.13 6.97
CA ASP A 291 6.84 -1.17 6.23
C ASP A 291 7.13 0.22 5.63
N HIS A 292 6.18 0.84 4.94
CA HIS A 292 6.32 2.18 4.38
C HIS A 292 5.03 3.00 4.49
N TYR A 293 5.13 4.31 4.23
CA TYR A 293 3.98 5.23 4.24
C TYR A 293 3.83 6.01 2.93
N SER A 294 2.74 6.76 2.88
CA SER A 294 2.63 7.90 2.00
C SER A 294 3.69 8.94 2.37
N ARG A 295 4.14 9.69 1.36
CA ARG A 295 5.13 10.75 1.55
C ARG A 295 4.48 12.06 1.95
N PHE A 296 3.33 12.36 1.35
CA PHE A 296 2.60 13.58 1.64
C PHE A 296 1.31 13.20 2.36
N SER A 297 1.46 12.55 3.52
CA SER A 297 0.36 12.07 4.33
C SER A 297 -0.51 13.25 4.79
N MET A 298 -1.67 13.40 4.15
CA MET A 298 -2.67 14.42 4.47
C MET A 298 -3.71 13.85 5.42
N GLY A 299 -5.01 13.84 5.07
CA GLY A 299 -6.03 13.23 5.92
C GLY A 299 -5.93 11.70 5.97
N ASN A 300 -6.51 11.13 7.00
CA ASN A 300 -6.54 9.69 7.24
C ASN A 300 -7.88 9.24 7.82
N ASP A 301 -8.16 7.94 7.69
CA ASP A 301 -9.33 7.32 8.28
C ASP A 301 -9.07 5.84 8.58
N ILE A 302 -9.75 5.31 9.60
CA ILE A 302 -9.62 3.94 10.08
C ILE A 302 -10.99 3.27 10.04
N ALA A 303 -11.07 2.08 9.44
CA ALA A 303 -12.26 1.23 9.40
C ALA A 303 -11.89 -0.21 9.02
N ASP A 304 -12.72 -1.17 9.43
CA ASP A 304 -12.74 -2.52 8.86
C ASP A 304 -13.47 -2.46 7.51
N TYR A 305 -12.71 -2.29 6.41
CA TYR A 305 -13.32 -2.07 5.10
C TYR A 305 -13.71 -3.38 4.39
N ASN A 306 -13.05 -4.48 4.76
CA ASN A 306 -13.23 -5.82 4.17
C ASN A 306 -14.12 -6.74 5.02
N ASN A 307 -14.62 -6.25 6.15
CA ASN A 307 -15.48 -6.96 7.11
C ASN A 307 -14.83 -8.23 7.71
N ASP A 308 -13.52 -8.21 7.94
CA ASP A 308 -12.80 -9.32 8.59
C ASP A 308 -12.67 -9.19 10.12
N GLY A 309 -13.10 -8.04 10.67
CA GLY A 309 -13.10 -7.73 12.10
C GLY A 309 -11.83 -7.03 12.57
N GLN A 310 -10.93 -6.70 11.64
CA GLN A 310 -9.70 -5.98 11.90
C GLN A 310 -9.79 -4.58 11.28
N LEU A 311 -9.25 -3.59 11.98
CA LEU A 311 -9.22 -2.22 11.46
C LEU A 311 -8.05 -2.06 10.48
N ASP A 312 -8.37 -1.50 9.31
CA ASP A 312 -7.42 -1.04 8.32
C ASP A 312 -7.31 0.49 8.36
N LEU A 313 -6.31 1.04 7.68
CA LEU A 313 -6.01 2.47 7.69
C LEU A 313 -5.77 2.99 6.28
N VAL A 314 -6.44 4.09 5.92
CA VAL A 314 -6.14 4.84 4.70
C VAL A 314 -5.50 6.19 5.02
N THR A 315 -4.53 6.60 4.22
CA THR A 315 -3.94 7.93 4.22
C THR A 315 -3.83 8.44 2.79
N VAL A 316 -4.16 9.70 2.54
CA VAL A 316 -4.19 10.27 1.18
C VAL A 316 -3.02 11.22 0.92
N ASP A 317 -2.62 11.30 -0.36
CA ASP A 317 -1.50 12.06 -0.92
C ASP A 317 -2.00 12.94 -2.08
N MET A 318 -1.09 13.56 -2.83
CA MET A 318 -1.38 14.45 -3.95
C MET A 318 -1.07 13.86 -5.34
N LEU A 319 -0.91 12.53 -5.47
CA LEU A 319 -0.61 11.86 -6.74
C LEU A 319 -1.77 12.04 -7.76
N PRO A 320 -1.54 12.67 -8.92
CA PRO A 320 -2.59 12.87 -9.92
C PRO A 320 -2.90 11.61 -10.75
N PRO A 321 -4.18 11.28 -11.01
CA PRO A 321 -4.56 10.17 -11.89
C PRO A 321 -4.56 10.55 -13.38
N ASP A 322 -4.66 11.84 -13.71
CA ASP A 322 -4.61 12.32 -15.10
C ASP A 322 -3.18 12.24 -15.63
N GLU A 323 -2.99 11.57 -16.77
CA GLU A 323 -1.66 11.33 -17.33
C GLU A 323 -0.90 12.64 -17.59
N LYS A 324 -1.57 13.70 -18.06
CA LYS A 324 -0.86 14.94 -18.39
C LYS A 324 -0.36 15.62 -17.14
N VAL A 325 -1.20 15.70 -16.12
CA VAL A 325 -0.82 16.28 -14.82
C VAL A 325 0.26 15.40 -14.15
N LEU A 326 0.14 14.07 -14.23
CA LEU A 326 1.13 13.12 -13.71
C LEU A 326 2.51 13.35 -14.33
N LYS A 327 2.60 13.66 -15.63
CA LYS A 327 3.89 13.90 -16.31
C LYS A 327 4.51 15.28 -16.06
N THR A 328 3.77 16.20 -15.44
CA THR A 328 4.33 17.48 -14.96
C THR A 328 4.45 17.53 -13.43
N TYR A 329 4.02 16.48 -12.73
CA TYR A 329 4.04 16.40 -11.28
C TYR A 329 5.43 16.03 -10.75
N GLY A 330 6.01 16.93 -9.94
CA GLY A 330 7.32 16.75 -9.33
C GLY A 330 7.19 16.37 -7.87
N SER A 331 7.27 15.09 -7.57
CA SER A 331 7.03 14.61 -6.22
C SER A 331 7.99 13.55 -5.73
N ASP A 332 8.51 12.69 -6.61
CA ASP A 332 9.43 11.64 -6.20
C ASP A 332 10.84 12.19 -5.98
N GLU A 333 11.53 11.61 -5.01
CA GLU A 333 12.86 12.03 -4.59
C GLU A 333 13.91 11.40 -5.50
N ASN A 334 14.97 12.14 -5.80
CA ASN A 334 16.15 11.55 -6.43
C ASN A 334 16.69 10.41 -5.53
N PRO A 335 17.09 9.25 -6.09
CA PRO A 335 17.57 8.10 -5.32
C PRO A 335 18.67 8.43 -4.30
N ASP A 336 19.62 9.32 -4.61
CA ASP A 336 20.70 9.70 -3.70
C ASP A 336 20.18 10.47 -2.48
N ILE A 337 19.21 11.37 -2.69
CA ILE A 337 18.57 12.14 -1.62
C ILE A 337 17.74 11.21 -0.74
N TYR A 338 16.99 10.30 -1.36
CA TYR A 338 16.19 9.29 -0.68
C TYR A 338 17.07 8.41 0.23
N LYS A 339 18.18 7.88 -0.32
CA LYS A 339 19.16 7.08 0.42
C LYS A 339 19.81 7.87 1.56
N PHE A 340 20.15 9.14 1.34
CA PHE A 340 20.68 10.03 2.39
C PHE A 340 19.70 10.20 3.54
N LYS A 341 18.42 10.46 3.24
CA LYS A 341 17.35 10.62 4.23
C LYS A 341 17.18 9.37 5.09
N LEU A 342 17.11 8.19 4.47
CA LEU A 342 16.96 6.91 5.17
C LEU A 342 18.18 6.58 6.03
N ILE A 343 19.36 6.50 5.40
CA ILE A 343 20.56 5.93 6.04
C ILE A 343 21.19 6.90 7.06
N LYS A 344 21.21 8.19 6.75
CA LYS A 344 21.93 9.17 7.60
C LYS A 344 21.06 9.87 8.62
N ASN A 345 19.76 10.04 8.34
CA ASN A 345 18.88 10.80 9.22
C ASN A 345 17.85 9.93 9.97
N GLY A 346 17.67 8.65 9.60
CA GLY A 346 16.84 7.70 10.36
C GLY A 346 15.34 7.77 10.05
N PHE A 347 14.96 8.30 8.89
CA PHE A 347 13.57 8.27 8.42
C PHE A 347 13.19 6.89 7.86
N GLN A 348 11.89 6.66 7.68
CA GLN A 348 11.33 5.44 7.10
C GLN A 348 11.02 5.62 5.60
N TYR A 349 10.71 4.51 4.95
CA TYR A 349 10.39 4.47 3.53
C TYR A 349 9.05 5.17 3.29
N GLN A 350 9.02 6.08 2.32
CA GLN A 350 7.84 6.85 1.94
C GLN A 350 7.77 7.01 0.42
N TYR A 351 6.55 6.99 -0.12
CA TYR A 351 6.31 7.12 -1.57
C TYR A 351 5.15 8.08 -1.85
N SER A 352 5.23 8.82 -2.96
CA SER A 352 4.23 9.81 -3.34
C SER A 352 3.00 9.16 -3.96
N ARG A 353 2.10 8.68 -3.10
CA ARG A 353 0.80 8.07 -3.42
C ARG A 353 -0.04 7.92 -2.15
N ASN A 354 -1.34 7.74 -2.30
CA ASN A 354 -2.18 7.31 -1.19
C ASN A 354 -1.65 5.95 -0.66
N SER A 355 -1.82 5.70 0.63
CA SER A 355 -1.54 4.42 1.25
C SER A 355 -2.80 3.81 1.83
N LEU A 356 -2.98 2.50 1.60
CA LEU A 356 -4.02 1.70 2.22
C LEU A 356 -3.35 0.55 2.96
N GLN A 357 -3.22 0.69 4.28
CA GLN A 357 -2.60 -0.29 5.16
C GLN A 357 -3.65 -1.33 5.54
N HIS A 358 -3.60 -2.48 4.87
CA HIS A 358 -4.44 -3.64 5.17
C HIS A 358 -3.89 -4.42 6.35
N ASN A 359 -4.72 -4.65 7.36
CA ASN A 359 -4.37 -5.42 8.56
C ASN A 359 -4.24 -6.91 8.21
N ASN A 360 -3.10 -7.51 8.52
CA ASN A 360 -2.84 -8.91 8.19
C ASN A 360 -3.53 -9.91 9.15
N GLY A 361 -4.56 -9.50 9.90
CA GLY A 361 -5.31 -10.39 10.79
C GLY A 361 -4.81 -10.46 12.23
N ASP A 362 -3.70 -9.80 12.57
CA ASP A 362 -3.06 -9.90 13.88
C ASP A 362 -3.00 -8.57 14.65
N GLY A 363 -3.46 -7.47 14.03
CA GLY A 363 -3.38 -6.13 14.60
C GLY A 363 -1.95 -5.60 14.74
N LYS A 364 -0.94 -6.32 14.24
CA LYS A 364 0.49 -6.07 14.50
C LYS A 364 1.35 -5.98 13.26
N SER A 365 0.81 -6.38 12.11
CA SER A 365 1.46 -6.28 10.81
C SER A 365 0.47 -5.82 9.75
N PHE A 366 0.96 -4.99 8.83
CA PHE A 366 0.14 -4.37 7.79
C PHE A 366 0.81 -4.50 6.42
N SER A 367 -0.02 -4.64 5.41
CA SER A 367 0.39 -4.67 4.00
C SER A 367 -0.14 -3.42 3.31
N GLU A 368 0.72 -2.64 2.65
CA GLU A 368 0.27 -1.46 1.88
C GLU A 368 -0.26 -1.90 0.52
N THR A 369 -1.54 -1.65 0.22
CA THR A 369 -2.22 -2.21 -0.96
C THR A 369 -2.86 -1.18 -1.88
N ALA A 370 -2.63 0.13 -1.73
CA ALA A 370 -3.37 1.16 -2.47
C ALA A 370 -3.31 0.98 -4.00
N LEU A 371 -2.16 0.56 -4.54
CA LEU A 371 -2.01 0.27 -5.98
C LEU A 371 -2.83 -0.94 -6.41
N LEU A 372 -2.77 -2.05 -5.67
CA LEU A 372 -3.58 -3.25 -5.91
C LEU A 372 -5.08 -2.95 -5.79
N SER A 373 -5.43 -2.17 -4.78
CA SER A 373 -6.81 -1.85 -4.41
C SER A 373 -7.44 -0.79 -5.31
N GLY A 374 -6.67 -0.11 -6.17
CA GLY A 374 -7.19 0.84 -7.15
C GLY A 374 -7.44 2.25 -6.60
N VAL A 375 -6.82 2.61 -5.46
CA VAL A 375 -6.96 3.93 -4.81
C VAL A 375 -5.64 4.71 -4.64
N PRO A 376 -4.58 4.54 -5.46
CA PRO A 376 -3.29 5.17 -5.18
C PRO A 376 -3.24 6.67 -5.51
N ALA A 377 -4.18 7.17 -6.33
CA ALA A 377 -4.10 8.48 -6.96
C ALA A 377 -5.48 9.16 -7.04
N THR A 378 -5.62 10.28 -6.33
CA THR A 378 -6.85 11.08 -6.25
C THR A 378 -6.56 12.58 -6.37
N ASP A 379 -5.45 12.92 -7.03
CA ASP A 379 -4.93 14.30 -7.12
C ASP A 379 -4.71 14.87 -5.70
N TRP A 380 -4.70 16.20 -5.52
CA TRP A 380 -4.42 16.87 -4.25
C TRP A 380 -5.49 16.58 -3.19
N SER A 381 -5.34 15.48 -2.47
CA SER A 381 -6.39 14.89 -1.64
C SER A 381 -6.39 15.40 -0.20
N TRP A 382 -7.55 15.49 0.43
CA TRP A 382 -7.67 15.98 1.81
C TRP A 382 -8.36 14.97 2.72
N ALA A 383 -9.69 14.83 2.66
CA ALA A 383 -10.46 14.03 3.60
C ALA A 383 -10.86 12.66 3.00
N PRO A 384 -10.22 11.55 3.42
CA PRO A 384 -10.76 10.21 3.20
C PRO A 384 -11.87 9.90 4.22
N LEU A 385 -12.94 9.23 3.80
CA LEU A 385 -14.02 8.77 4.68
C LEU A 385 -14.53 7.39 4.23
N PHE A 386 -14.36 6.39 5.09
CA PHE A 386 -14.98 5.07 4.94
C PHE A 386 -16.42 5.10 5.44
N ALA A 387 -17.36 4.68 4.60
CA ALA A 387 -18.76 4.51 4.95
C ALA A 387 -19.45 3.57 3.94
N ASP A 388 -20.57 2.95 4.30
CA ASP A 388 -21.40 2.20 3.37
C ASP A 388 -22.43 3.16 2.75
N PHE A 389 -22.11 3.74 1.59
CA PHE A 389 -22.92 4.80 0.99
C PHE A 389 -24.12 4.25 0.21
N ASP A 390 -24.06 3.00 -0.25
CA ASP A 390 -25.15 2.38 -1.01
C ASP A 390 -25.93 1.32 -0.22
N ASN A 391 -25.62 1.11 1.06
CA ASN A 391 -26.22 0.17 2.00
C ASN A 391 -26.07 -1.32 1.58
N ASP A 392 -25.03 -1.70 0.83
CA ASP A 392 -24.79 -3.10 0.45
C ASP A 392 -24.04 -3.93 1.50
N GLY A 393 -23.69 -3.33 2.65
CA GLY A 393 -22.96 -3.97 3.74
C GLY A 393 -21.44 -3.93 3.57
N LYS A 394 -20.91 -3.25 2.54
CA LYS A 394 -19.47 -3.10 2.29
C LYS A 394 -19.07 -1.65 2.48
N LYS A 395 -17.84 -1.40 2.93
CA LYS A 395 -17.35 -0.03 3.07
C LYS A 395 -16.88 0.50 1.71
N ASP A 396 -17.42 1.64 1.34
CA ASP A 396 -16.97 2.49 0.26
C ASP A 396 -16.02 3.55 0.80
N LEU A 397 -15.32 4.24 -0.09
CA LEU A 397 -14.36 5.28 0.26
C LEU A 397 -14.66 6.58 -0.50
N PHE A 398 -14.90 7.66 0.24
CA PHE A 398 -14.93 9.02 -0.29
C PHE A 398 -13.58 9.69 -0.08
N ILE A 399 -13.10 10.48 -1.05
CA ILE A 399 -11.90 11.32 -0.91
C ILE A 399 -12.18 12.72 -1.47
N SER A 400 -12.08 13.77 -0.66
CA SER A 400 -12.10 15.16 -1.16
C SER A 400 -10.76 15.54 -1.80
N SER A 401 -10.79 16.41 -2.81
CA SER A 401 -9.59 16.74 -3.60
C SER A 401 -9.63 18.15 -4.19
N GLY A 402 -8.45 18.67 -4.50
CA GLY A 402 -8.21 19.91 -5.23
C GLY A 402 -7.50 20.97 -4.40
N ILE A 403 -6.72 21.81 -5.08
CA ILE A 403 -5.98 22.93 -4.49
C ILE A 403 -6.03 24.17 -5.42
N PRO A 404 -6.19 25.40 -4.89
CA PRO A 404 -6.24 26.62 -5.71
C PRO A 404 -5.05 26.81 -6.65
N LYS A 405 -3.84 26.44 -6.23
CA LYS A 405 -2.61 26.52 -7.05
C LYS A 405 -1.71 25.35 -6.75
N ARG A 406 -1.10 24.77 -7.78
CA ARG A 406 -0.22 23.60 -7.69
C ARG A 406 1.26 24.03 -7.66
N PRO A 407 1.92 24.06 -6.49
CA PRO A 407 3.33 24.49 -6.39
C PRO A 407 4.34 23.43 -6.85
N VAL A 408 3.88 22.18 -7.02
CA VAL A 408 4.71 21.00 -7.36
C VAL A 408 4.79 20.69 -8.86
N ASP A 409 4.27 21.58 -9.70
CA ASP A 409 4.42 21.43 -11.15
C ASP A 409 5.87 21.70 -11.57
N LEU A 410 6.46 20.80 -12.35
CA LEU A 410 7.88 20.81 -12.70
C LEU A 410 8.28 21.99 -13.61
N ASP A 411 7.38 22.46 -14.48
CA ASP A 411 7.62 23.68 -15.27
C ASP A 411 7.56 24.92 -14.37
N TYR A 412 6.63 24.96 -13.41
CA TYR A 412 6.59 26.01 -12.40
C TYR A 412 7.83 26.01 -11.49
N ILE A 413 8.27 24.84 -11.00
CA ILE A 413 9.49 24.70 -10.18
C ILE A 413 10.71 25.23 -10.93
N ARG A 414 10.86 24.90 -12.23
CA ARG A 414 11.95 25.42 -13.07
C ARG A 414 11.86 26.94 -13.25
N PHE A 415 10.66 27.47 -13.49
CA PHE A 415 10.43 28.91 -13.59
C PHE A 415 10.84 29.63 -12.31
N ALA A 416 10.33 29.19 -11.15
CA ALA A 416 10.62 29.76 -9.85
C ALA A 416 12.13 29.72 -9.53
N SER A 417 12.78 28.56 -9.75
CA SER A 417 14.22 28.38 -9.49
C SER A 417 15.08 29.33 -10.32
N ASN A 418 14.77 29.50 -11.61
CA ASN A 418 15.49 30.42 -12.48
C ASN A 418 15.32 31.88 -12.05
N MET A 419 14.14 32.27 -11.58
CA MET A 419 13.90 33.60 -11.03
C MET A 419 14.76 33.89 -9.80
N TYR A 420 14.84 32.94 -8.86
CA TYR A 420 15.68 33.09 -7.66
C TYR A 420 17.18 33.24 -7.99
N VAL A 421 17.69 32.46 -8.96
CA VAL A 421 19.11 32.50 -9.35
C VAL A 421 19.49 33.81 -10.05
N HIS A 422 18.58 34.41 -10.83
CA HIS A 422 18.92 35.57 -11.67
C HIS A 422 18.83 36.92 -10.95
N GLN A 423 18.20 37.03 -9.77
CA GLN A 423 17.87 38.35 -9.19
C GLN A 423 17.91 38.36 -7.66
N GLN A 424 19.11 38.41 -7.07
CA GLN A 424 19.27 38.82 -5.68
C GLN A 424 18.68 40.24 -5.47
N LEU A 425 17.63 40.34 -4.64
CA LEU A 425 17.17 41.55 -3.91
C LEU A 425 16.64 42.74 -4.77
N ASN A 426 15.31 42.80 -4.99
CA ASN A 426 14.42 43.99 -4.93
C ASN A 426 13.29 44.04 -6.00
N SER A 427 12.08 43.57 -5.67
CA SER A 427 10.78 44.30 -5.69
C SER A 427 9.69 43.28 -5.30
N THR A 428 8.70 43.63 -4.47
CA THR A 428 7.95 42.60 -3.70
C THR A 428 6.55 42.26 -4.21
N ASP A 429 5.94 43.02 -5.11
CA ASP A 429 4.50 42.83 -5.42
C ASP A 429 4.24 42.34 -6.87
N LYS A 430 5.06 42.75 -7.84
CA LYS A 430 4.94 42.29 -9.23
C LYS A 430 5.36 40.82 -9.39
N TYR A 431 6.41 40.42 -8.69
CA TYR A 431 6.99 39.08 -8.82
C TYR A 431 6.12 38.01 -8.17
N ASP A 432 5.53 38.31 -7.01
CA ASP A 432 4.55 37.43 -6.37
C ASP A 432 3.37 37.17 -7.30
N LYS A 433 2.88 38.22 -7.98
CA LYS A 433 1.83 38.11 -8.99
C LYS A 433 2.27 37.22 -10.16
N ASP A 434 3.45 37.46 -10.74
CA ASP A 434 3.97 36.67 -11.86
C ASP A 434 4.16 35.18 -11.46
N ALA A 435 4.63 34.91 -10.24
CA ALA A 435 4.77 33.55 -9.71
C ALA A 435 3.40 32.87 -9.51
N LEU A 436 2.44 33.54 -8.88
CA LEU A 436 1.08 33.01 -8.69
C LEU A 436 0.32 32.81 -10.02
N ASP A 437 0.52 33.70 -10.99
CA ASP A 437 -0.09 33.61 -12.32
C ASP A 437 0.50 32.44 -13.14
N LYS A 438 1.74 32.03 -12.83
CA LYS A 438 2.42 30.87 -13.46
C LYS A 438 2.18 29.54 -12.77
N MET A 439 1.77 29.53 -11.50
CA MET A 439 1.33 28.30 -10.85
C MET A 439 0.06 27.77 -11.51
N PRO A 440 0.04 26.50 -11.96
CA PRO A 440 -1.15 25.89 -12.52
C PRO A 440 -2.31 25.83 -11.53
N ASP A 441 -3.53 25.83 -12.06
CA ASP A 441 -4.73 25.50 -11.30
C ASP A 441 -4.70 24.03 -10.89
N GLY A 442 -5.09 23.74 -9.64
CA GLY A 442 -5.15 22.38 -9.10
C GLY A 442 -6.58 21.94 -8.81
N SER A 443 -7.59 22.48 -9.51
CA SER A 443 -8.96 22.07 -9.27
C SER A 443 -9.19 20.62 -9.69
N SER A 444 -9.91 19.89 -8.86
CA SER A 444 -10.25 18.47 -9.04
C SER A 444 -11.73 18.25 -8.71
N HIS A 445 -12.18 17.00 -8.72
CA HIS A 445 -13.47 16.58 -8.16
C HIS A 445 -13.26 15.71 -6.92
N PRO A 446 -14.24 15.61 -6.00
CA PRO A 446 -14.23 14.59 -4.96
C PRO A 446 -14.39 13.21 -5.58
N TYR A 447 -13.68 12.22 -5.07
CA TYR A 447 -13.72 10.84 -5.55
C TYR A 447 -14.65 10.00 -4.68
N PHE A 448 -15.40 9.11 -5.33
CA PHE A 448 -16.07 8.01 -4.68
C PHE A 448 -15.57 6.69 -5.24
N PHE A 449 -15.25 5.79 -4.33
CA PHE A 449 -14.78 4.45 -4.62
C PHE A 449 -15.73 3.44 -4.00
N LYS A 450 -16.31 2.58 -4.83
CA LYS A 450 -17.13 1.48 -4.36
C LYS A 450 -16.24 0.32 -3.93
N GLY A 451 -16.38 -0.13 -2.69
CA GLY A 451 -15.63 -1.28 -2.17
C GLY A 451 -16.23 -2.62 -2.59
N ASP A 452 -15.39 -3.63 -2.81
CA ASP A 452 -15.84 -5.00 -3.08
C ASP A 452 -16.01 -5.85 -1.82
N GLY A 453 -15.61 -5.32 -0.65
CA GLY A 453 -15.62 -6.03 0.63
C GLY A 453 -14.47 -7.05 0.76
N ASP A 454 -13.40 -6.89 -0.01
CA ASP A 454 -12.21 -7.74 0.02
C ASP A 454 -10.95 -6.86 -0.06
N LEU A 455 -10.38 -6.64 -1.24
CA LEU A 455 -9.13 -5.89 -1.43
C LEU A 455 -9.20 -4.90 -2.60
N ALA A 456 -10.37 -4.65 -3.19
CA ALA A 456 -10.48 -3.76 -4.34
C ALA A 456 -11.58 -2.70 -4.21
N PHE A 457 -11.28 -1.56 -4.82
CA PHE A 457 -12.16 -0.43 -4.95
C PHE A 457 -12.30 -0.07 -6.44
N THR A 458 -13.48 0.41 -6.80
CA THR A 458 -13.77 0.90 -8.16
C THR A 458 -14.16 2.37 -8.10
N ASP A 459 -13.48 3.24 -8.86
CA ASP A 459 -13.89 4.64 -9.01
C ASP A 459 -15.28 4.72 -9.65
N VAL A 460 -16.25 5.22 -8.88
CA VAL A 460 -17.65 5.38 -9.25
C VAL A 460 -18.06 6.86 -9.25
N SER A 461 -17.11 7.79 -9.22
CA SER A 461 -17.36 9.25 -9.12
C SER A 461 -18.36 9.75 -10.18
N ASP A 462 -18.25 9.28 -11.43
CA ASP A 462 -19.20 9.62 -12.49
C ASP A 462 -20.60 9.04 -12.27
N ALA A 463 -20.68 7.79 -11.80
CA ALA A 463 -21.95 7.12 -11.52
C ALA A 463 -22.63 7.68 -10.27
N TRP A 464 -21.85 8.18 -9.32
CA TRP A 464 -22.31 8.68 -8.03
C TRP A 464 -22.49 10.20 -8.02
N GLY A 465 -22.05 10.90 -9.07
CA GLY A 465 -22.46 12.29 -9.33
C GLY A 465 -21.41 13.35 -9.02
N THR A 466 -20.22 12.97 -8.54
CA THR A 466 -19.12 13.91 -8.27
C THR A 466 -18.16 14.11 -9.43
N GLY A 467 -18.06 13.17 -10.38
CA GLY A 467 -17.06 13.20 -11.48
C GLY A 467 -17.13 14.41 -12.42
N LYS A 468 -18.23 15.19 -12.37
CA LYS A 468 -18.40 16.44 -13.14
C LYS A 468 -18.19 17.71 -12.33
N LEU A 469 -17.98 17.59 -11.02
CA LEU A 469 -17.62 18.71 -10.16
C LEU A 469 -16.22 19.19 -10.50
N LYS A 470 -15.93 20.45 -10.19
CA LYS A 470 -14.61 21.03 -10.38
C LYS A 470 -14.41 22.16 -9.38
N GLY A 471 -13.47 21.98 -8.47
CA GLY A 471 -13.24 22.92 -7.38
C GLY A 471 -12.11 22.50 -6.47
N TYR A 472 -12.14 23.03 -5.25
CA TYR A 472 -11.11 22.82 -4.22
C TYR A 472 -11.82 22.34 -2.95
N TYR A 473 -11.89 21.02 -2.77
CA TYR A 473 -12.71 20.39 -1.74
C TYR A 473 -11.82 19.95 -0.58
N THR A 474 -12.00 20.54 0.62
CA THR A 474 -11.14 20.28 1.79
C THR A 474 -11.85 19.40 2.81
N GLY A 475 -12.24 19.91 3.98
CA GLY A 475 -12.94 19.10 4.99
C GLY A 475 -14.27 18.53 4.49
N ALA A 476 -14.58 17.31 4.91
CA ALA A 476 -15.84 16.64 4.61
C ALA A 476 -16.33 15.82 5.81
N ALA A 477 -17.64 15.56 5.87
CA ALA A 477 -18.28 14.69 6.85
C ALA A 477 -19.51 14.03 6.22
N TYR A 478 -19.93 12.88 6.75
CA TYR A 478 -21.20 12.23 6.40
C TYR A 478 -22.16 12.23 7.60
N ALA A 479 -23.46 12.16 7.30
CA ALA A 479 -24.55 12.01 8.27
C ALA A 479 -25.84 11.58 7.56
N ASP A 480 -26.81 11.00 8.29
CA ASP A 480 -28.17 10.79 7.78
C ASP A 480 -29.02 12.04 8.07
N LEU A 481 -29.02 13.02 7.15
CA LEU A 481 -29.52 14.37 7.44
C LEU A 481 -31.06 14.46 7.46
N ASP A 482 -31.76 13.50 6.85
CA ASP A 482 -33.22 13.43 6.85
C ASP A 482 -33.79 12.17 7.52
N ASN A 483 -32.94 11.39 8.21
CA ASN A 483 -33.26 10.15 8.92
C ASN A 483 -33.93 9.09 8.03
N ASP A 484 -33.49 9.00 6.78
CA ASP A 484 -34.04 8.05 5.79
C ASP A 484 -33.25 6.73 5.70
N GLY A 485 -32.15 6.61 6.46
CA GLY A 485 -31.28 5.46 6.48
C GLY A 485 -30.18 5.48 5.41
N ARG A 486 -29.97 6.59 4.73
CA ARG A 486 -28.87 6.79 3.78
C ARG A 486 -27.93 7.88 4.27
N LEU A 487 -26.64 7.64 4.13
CA LEU A 487 -25.63 8.61 4.51
C LEU A 487 -25.48 9.67 3.41
N ASP A 488 -25.78 10.92 3.74
CA ASP A 488 -25.51 12.11 2.94
C ASP A 488 -24.09 12.62 3.18
N MET A 489 -23.59 13.46 2.26
CA MET A 489 -22.26 14.06 2.36
C MET A 489 -22.30 15.57 2.46
N ILE A 490 -21.46 16.12 3.32
CA ILE A 490 -21.27 17.55 3.52
C ILE A 490 -19.81 17.87 3.25
N ILE A 491 -19.54 18.89 2.41
CA ILE A 491 -18.19 19.26 1.99
C ILE A 491 -17.98 20.76 2.22
N ASN A 492 -16.82 21.12 2.78
CA ASN A 492 -16.31 22.48 2.94
C ASN A 492 -15.29 22.81 1.82
N PRO A 493 -15.74 23.41 0.70
CA PRO A 493 -14.84 23.86 -0.36
C PRO A 493 -14.31 25.27 -0.11
N ILE A 494 -13.16 25.54 -0.72
CA ILE A 494 -12.56 26.87 -0.75
C ILE A 494 -13.19 27.72 -1.87
N ASN A 495 -13.49 28.98 -1.57
CA ASN A 495 -13.98 30.00 -2.52
C ASN A 495 -15.26 29.61 -3.27
N SER A 496 -16.05 28.67 -2.74
CA SER A 496 -17.38 28.33 -3.23
C SER A 496 -18.32 28.01 -2.06
N LYS A 497 -19.62 27.95 -2.35
CA LYS A 497 -20.62 27.56 -1.34
C LYS A 497 -20.37 26.13 -0.86
N ALA A 498 -20.67 25.86 0.41
CA ALA A 498 -20.72 24.50 0.94
C ALA A 498 -21.64 23.61 0.09
N ILE A 499 -21.25 22.34 -0.02
CA ILE A 499 -21.95 21.33 -0.80
C ILE A 499 -22.65 20.38 0.16
N VAL A 500 -23.92 20.10 -0.13
CA VAL A 500 -24.70 19.04 0.51
C VAL A 500 -25.13 18.08 -0.58
N LEU A 501 -24.56 16.88 -0.57
CA LEU A 501 -24.89 15.82 -1.50
C LEU A 501 -25.95 14.91 -0.87
N LYS A 502 -27.18 15.00 -1.38
CA LYS A 502 -28.26 14.10 -1.00
C LYS A 502 -28.04 12.72 -1.60
N ASN A 503 -28.08 11.69 -0.78
CA ASN A 503 -28.01 10.30 -1.19
C ASN A 503 -29.37 9.81 -1.73
N ASN A 504 -29.37 9.29 -2.94
CA ASN A 504 -30.54 8.77 -3.65
C ASN A 504 -30.44 7.25 -3.86
N ALA A 505 -29.61 6.56 -3.06
CA ALA A 505 -29.48 5.10 -3.09
C ALA A 505 -30.86 4.43 -3.02
N PRO A 506 -31.04 3.29 -3.72
CA PRO A 506 -32.23 2.47 -3.55
C PRO A 506 -32.46 2.15 -2.07
N VAL A 507 -33.72 2.15 -1.64
CA VAL A 507 -34.06 1.80 -0.25
C VAL A 507 -33.65 0.35 0.00
N LYS A 508 -32.71 0.16 0.92
CA LYS A 508 -32.21 -1.11 1.43
C LYS A 508 -32.36 -1.16 2.95
N ASN A 509 -32.16 -2.34 3.52
CA ASN A 509 -32.19 -2.50 4.97
C ASN A 509 -30.91 -1.94 5.60
N TYR A 510 -31.03 -1.43 6.81
CA TYR A 510 -29.92 -0.93 7.60
C TYR A 510 -30.20 -1.09 9.10
N ILE A 511 -29.17 -0.86 9.92
CA ILE A 511 -29.31 -0.59 11.34
C ILE A 511 -28.39 0.58 11.71
N SER A 512 -28.94 1.53 12.47
CA SER A 512 -28.15 2.62 13.06
C SER A 512 -28.12 2.45 14.57
N ILE A 513 -26.94 2.61 15.16
CA ILE A 513 -26.71 2.40 16.59
C ILE A 513 -26.19 3.70 17.21
N SER A 514 -26.91 4.21 18.21
CA SER A 514 -26.45 5.26 19.09
C SER A 514 -26.23 4.71 20.50
N PHE A 515 -25.47 5.45 21.31
CA PHE A 515 -24.97 4.96 22.58
C PHE A 515 -25.37 5.90 23.72
N LYS A 516 -25.72 5.29 24.84
CA LYS A 516 -25.96 5.95 26.12
C LYS A 516 -24.96 5.40 27.12
N GLY A 517 -23.82 6.10 27.21
CA GLY A 517 -22.74 5.79 28.14
C GLY A 517 -22.99 6.30 29.55
N THR A 518 -22.11 5.89 30.46
CA THR A 518 -22.04 6.31 31.85
C THR A 518 -20.90 7.33 32.05
N GLY A 519 -20.80 7.93 33.25
CA GLY A 519 -19.73 8.88 33.54
C GLY A 519 -19.80 10.16 32.69
N GLY A 520 -18.64 10.61 32.20
CA GLY A 520 -18.48 11.75 31.29
C GLY A 520 -18.58 11.37 29.81
N ASN A 521 -18.33 10.12 29.45
CA ASN A 521 -18.44 9.62 28.08
C ASN A 521 -19.89 9.23 27.72
N ARG A 522 -20.79 10.22 27.69
CA ARG A 522 -22.24 10.00 27.47
C ARG A 522 -22.60 9.39 26.13
N ASN A 523 -21.80 9.66 25.10
CA ASN A 523 -22.01 9.15 23.75
C ASN A 523 -21.25 7.85 23.46
N GLY A 524 -20.59 7.25 24.46
CA GLY A 524 -19.89 5.97 24.30
C GLY A 524 -18.76 6.02 23.26
N ILE A 525 -18.03 7.13 23.19
CA ILE A 525 -16.86 7.26 22.29
C ILE A 525 -15.85 6.18 22.63
N GLY A 526 -15.38 5.44 21.63
CA GLY A 526 -14.56 4.23 21.80
C GLY A 526 -15.36 2.92 21.81
N ALA A 527 -16.69 2.96 21.95
CA ALA A 527 -17.52 1.75 21.91
C ALA A 527 -17.44 1.05 20.54
N LYS A 528 -17.43 -0.28 20.58
CA LYS A 528 -17.25 -1.19 19.45
C LYS A 528 -18.51 -2.00 19.22
N ALA A 529 -18.89 -2.21 17.96
CA ALA A 529 -20.09 -2.96 17.59
C ALA A 529 -19.81 -3.97 16.48
N TRP A 530 -20.13 -5.25 16.74
CA TRP A 530 -20.15 -6.32 15.75
C TRP A 530 -21.59 -6.70 15.44
N VAL A 531 -21.99 -6.59 14.17
CA VAL A 531 -23.32 -6.96 13.67
C VAL A 531 -23.22 -8.28 12.92
N TYR A 532 -23.90 -9.32 13.42
CA TYR A 532 -23.93 -10.64 12.80
C TYR A 532 -25.26 -10.90 12.10
N ALA A 533 -25.21 -11.25 10.83
CA ALA A 533 -26.40 -11.66 10.08
C ALA A 533 -26.04 -12.63 8.95
N ASN A 534 -26.78 -13.74 8.84
CA ASN A 534 -26.63 -14.72 7.74
C ASN A 534 -25.20 -15.27 7.57
N GLY A 535 -24.44 -15.39 8.65
CA GLY A 535 -23.04 -15.84 8.60
C GLY A 535 -22.03 -14.76 8.18
N HIS A 536 -22.48 -13.53 7.96
CA HIS A 536 -21.63 -12.36 7.76
C HIS A 536 -21.52 -11.54 9.05
N MET A 537 -20.39 -10.86 9.21
CA MET A 537 -20.08 -9.97 10.31
C MET A 537 -19.74 -8.59 9.72
N GLN A 538 -20.17 -7.51 10.37
CA GLN A 538 -19.64 -6.17 10.12
C GLN A 538 -19.18 -5.58 11.45
N TYR A 539 -18.05 -4.86 11.46
CA TYR A 539 -17.46 -4.26 12.65
C TYR A 539 -17.24 -2.76 12.46
N GLN A 540 -17.58 -1.97 13.49
CA GLN A 540 -17.25 -0.54 13.56
C GLN A 540 -16.98 -0.10 15.01
N GLN A 541 -16.15 0.93 15.15
CA GLN A 541 -15.86 1.62 16.42
C GLN A 541 -16.35 3.08 16.35
N VAL A 542 -16.91 3.61 17.44
CA VAL A 542 -17.38 4.99 17.53
C VAL A 542 -16.21 5.94 17.74
N MET A 543 -15.80 6.63 16.69
CA MET A 543 -14.80 7.69 16.71
C MET A 543 -15.28 8.86 15.85
N LEU A 544 -15.16 10.09 16.39
CA LEU A 544 -15.79 11.25 15.76
C LEU A 544 -14.86 11.94 14.78
N THR A 545 -13.60 12.17 15.17
CA THR A 545 -12.60 12.81 14.31
C THR A 545 -12.17 11.84 13.22
N ARG A 546 -12.51 12.17 11.96
CA ARG A 546 -12.23 11.34 10.78
C ARG A 546 -11.90 12.22 9.58
N GLY A 547 -11.09 11.70 8.66
CA GLY A 547 -10.72 12.37 7.42
C GLY A 547 -9.74 13.53 7.63
N PHE A 548 -10.16 14.76 7.32
CA PHE A 548 -9.31 15.93 7.41
C PHE A 548 -10.07 17.12 7.98
N GLN A 549 -9.58 17.64 9.12
CA GLN A 549 -10.14 18.80 9.83
C GLN A 549 -11.62 18.67 10.26
N SER A 550 -12.21 17.49 10.11
CA SER A 550 -13.65 17.27 10.30
C SER A 550 -13.96 16.23 11.37
N SER A 551 -15.23 16.18 11.77
CA SER A 551 -15.78 15.09 12.57
C SER A 551 -17.20 14.70 12.16
N VAL A 552 -17.60 13.47 12.48
CA VAL A 552 -18.93 12.92 12.22
C VAL A 552 -19.76 12.80 13.50
N GLU A 553 -21.07 12.59 13.35
CA GLU A 553 -21.98 12.40 14.49
C GLU A 553 -21.67 11.10 15.28
N PRO A 554 -21.99 11.04 16.59
CA PRO A 554 -21.75 9.86 17.43
C PRO A 554 -22.77 8.72 17.18
N ARG A 555 -22.81 8.21 15.95
CA ARG A 555 -23.71 7.15 15.50
C ARG A 555 -23.01 6.20 14.54
N LEU A 556 -23.20 4.90 14.73
CA LEU A 556 -22.76 3.88 13.78
C LEU A 556 -23.87 3.54 12.79
N HIS A 557 -23.50 3.25 11.55
CA HIS A 557 -24.43 2.91 10.48
C HIS A 557 -23.97 1.66 9.73
N PHE A 558 -24.84 0.65 9.65
CA PHE A 558 -24.56 -0.62 8.96
C PHE A 558 -25.63 -0.87 7.90
N GLY A 559 -25.25 -0.90 6.62
CA GLY A 559 -26.11 -1.40 5.56
C GLY A 559 -26.24 -2.91 5.64
N LEU A 560 -27.42 -3.42 5.27
CA LEU A 560 -27.77 -4.84 5.36
C LEU A 560 -28.22 -5.40 4.00
N ASP A 561 -28.18 -4.58 2.95
CA ASP A 561 -28.75 -4.85 1.65
C ASP A 561 -30.20 -5.36 1.75
N SER A 562 -30.40 -6.63 1.42
CA SER A 562 -31.68 -7.33 1.45
C SER A 562 -31.90 -8.16 2.71
N THR A 563 -30.93 -8.21 3.62
CA THR A 563 -31.00 -8.98 4.87
C THR A 563 -32.09 -8.44 5.77
N ALA A 564 -33.08 -9.29 6.09
CA ALA A 564 -34.28 -8.90 6.82
C ALA A 564 -34.17 -9.10 8.35
N THR A 565 -33.16 -9.81 8.82
CA THR A 565 -32.97 -10.15 10.22
C THR A 565 -31.50 -10.13 10.60
N ILE A 566 -31.19 -9.49 11.72
CA ILE A 566 -29.89 -9.59 12.39
C ILE A 566 -29.98 -10.71 13.43
N ASP A 567 -28.94 -11.53 13.53
CA ASP A 567 -28.87 -12.60 14.53
C ASP A 567 -28.55 -11.99 15.90
N SER A 568 -27.47 -11.20 15.97
CA SER A 568 -27.03 -10.51 17.17
C SER A 568 -26.17 -9.30 16.88
N VAL A 569 -26.20 -8.34 17.80
CA VAL A 569 -25.24 -7.24 17.88
C VAL A 569 -24.47 -7.38 19.18
N VAL A 570 -23.15 -7.47 19.11
CA VAL A 570 -22.26 -7.46 20.27
C VAL A 570 -21.71 -6.05 20.41
N ILE A 571 -21.91 -5.44 21.59
CA ILE A 571 -21.36 -4.12 21.93
C ILE A 571 -20.32 -4.30 23.03
N VAL A 572 -19.13 -3.73 22.82
CA VAL A 572 -18.07 -3.62 23.83
C VAL A 572 -17.85 -2.14 24.12
N TRP A 573 -17.95 -1.77 25.38
CA TRP A 573 -17.77 -0.40 25.86
C TRP A 573 -16.29 -0.12 26.14
N PRO A 574 -15.87 1.17 26.22
CA PRO A 574 -14.47 1.53 26.47
C PRO A 574 -13.89 0.85 27.73
N ASP A 575 -14.67 0.79 28.81
CA ASP A 575 -14.33 0.10 30.06
C ASP A 575 -14.33 -1.44 29.98
N GLN A 576 -14.39 -1.99 28.76
CA GLN A 576 -14.41 -3.41 28.43
C GLN A 576 -15.63 -4.18 28.95
N HIS A 577 -16.64 -3.52 29.54
CA HIS A 577 -17.92 -4.20 29.75
C HIS A 577 -18.59 -4.44 28.39
N TYR A 578 -19.35 -5.53 28.30
CA TYR A 578 -20.02 -5.87 27.04
C TYR A 578 -21.49 -6.24 27.22
N GLN A 579 -22.23 -6.20 26.12
CA GLN A 579 -23.60 -6.68 26.04
C GLN A 579 -23.87 -7.28 24.66
N THR A 580 -24.83 -8.21 24.61
CA THR A 580 -25.30 -8.81 23.37
C THR A 580 -26.79 -8.54 23.21
N ILE A 581 -27.17 -7.90 22.10
CA ILE A 581 -28.54 -7.63 21.73
C ILE A 581 -28.95 -8.64 20.67
N VAL A 582 -29.84 -9.57 21.02
CA VAL A 582 -30.27 -10.66 20.13
C VAL A 582 -31.47 -10.20 19.30
N LYS A 583 -31.41 -10.43 17.98
CA LYS A 583 -32.49 -10.11 17.03
C LYS A 583 -33.02 -8.67 17.15
N PRO A 584 -32.16 -7.64 17.08
CA PRO A 584 -32.63 -6.26 17.05
C PRO A 584 -33.50 -6.01 15.82
N ALA A 585 -34.40 -5.01 15.93
CA ALA A 585 -35.19 -4.58 14.79
C ALA A 585 -34.32 -3.80 13.79
N ILE A 586 -34.43 -4.14 12.51
CA ILE A 586 -33.81 -3.39 11.41
C ILE A 586 -34.65 -2.15 11.06
N ASN A 587 -34.05 -1.20 10.33
CA ASN A 587 -34.68 0.04 9.85
C ASN A 587 -35.31 0.88 10.97
N LYS A 588 -34.75 0.77 12.18
CA LYS A 588 -35.12 1.54 13.36
C LYS A 588 -33.86 1.91 14.13
N PRO A 589 -33.79 3.10 14.74
CA PRO A 589 -32.69 3.45 15.63
C PRO A 589 -32.59 2.47 16.80
N LEU A 590 -31.39 1.94 17.03
CA LEU A 590 -31.05 1.16 18.21
C LEU A 590 -30.25 2.05 19.17
N VAL A 591 -30.70 2.15 20.43
CA VAL A 591 -29.93 2.83 21.49
C VAL A 591 -29.33 1.76 22.40
N ALA A 592 -28.00 1.62 22.41
CA ALA A 592 -27.29 0.77 23.35
C ALA A 592 -27.06 1.52 24.67
N ASP A 593 -27.51 0.96 25.79
CA ASP A 593 -27.36 1.56 27.13
C ASP A 593 -26.28 0.82 27.93
N GLN A 594 -25.19 1.50 28.28
CA GLN A 594 -24.05 0.90 29.00
C GLN A 594 -24.45 0.35 30.36
N ALA A 595 -25.50 0.89 31.00
CA ALA A 595 -26.00 0.36 32.26
C ALA A 595 -26.55 -1.08 32.16
N ALA A 596 -26.81 -1.57 30.93
CA ALA A 596 -27.21 -2.94 30.67
C ALA A 596 -26.03 -3.88 30.40
N ALA A 597 -24.81 -3.35 30.27
CA ALA A 597 -23.59 -4.15 30.07
C ALA A 597 -23.19 -4.88 31.35
N ALA A 598 -22.61 -6.07 31.20
CA ALA A 598 -22.17 -6.90 32.31
C ALA A 598 -21.01 -7.80 31.89
N GLY A 599 -20.19 -8.21 32.87
CA GLY A 599 -18.98 -8.99 32.63
C GLY A 599 -17.90 -8.18 31.93
N THR A 600 -16.71 -8.76 31.76
CA THR A 600 -15.59 -8.13 31.06
C THR A 600 -15.34 -8.87 29.76
N PHE A 601 -15.25 -8.13 28.67
CA PHE A 601 -14.95 -8.66 27.35
C PHE A 601 -13.54 -9.25 27.34
N SER A 602 -13.38 -10.41 26.71
CA SER A 602 -12.07 -11.04 26.55
C SER A 602 -11.75 -11.12 25.08
N GLN A 603 -10.84 -10.23 24.64
CA GLN A 603 -10.33 -10.21 23.28
C GLN A 603 -9.82 -11.59 22.86
N ALA A 604 -9.04 -12.26 23.70
CA ALA A 604 -8.50 -13.60 23.43
C ALA A 604 -9.56 -14.71 23.23
N ILE A 605 -10.79 -14.53 23.74
CA ILE A 605 -11.89 -15.49 23.55
C ILE A 605 -12.66 -15.16 22.28
N PHE A 606 -12.89 -13.87 22.01
CA PHE A 606 -13.71 -13.42 20.90
C PHE A 606 -12.94 -13.40 19.56
N HIS A 607 -11.68 -12.99 19.62
CA HIS A 607 -10.68 -13.05 18.55
C HIS A 607 -9.54 -13.96 19.02
N PRO A 608 -9.71 -15.29 18.98
CA PRO A 608 -8.62 -16.19 19.30
C PRO A 608 -7.46 -15.95 18.35
N ALA A 609 -6.25 -15.87 18.90
CA ALA A 609 -5.05 -15.74 18.08
C ALA A 609 -5.03 -16.86 17.02
N PRO A 610 -4.68 -16.56 15.75
CA PRO A 610 -4.55 -17.57 14.73
C PRO A 610 -3.66 -18.72 15.21
N VAL A 611 -4.09 -19.97 14.98
CA VAL A 611 -3.22 -21.12 15.25
C VAL A 611 -2.18 -21.15 14.15
N GLU A 612 -1.00 -20.60 14.43
CA GLU A 612 0.13 -20.68 13.52
C GLU A 612 0.49 -22.16 13.29
N PRO A 613 0.49 -22.68 12.04
CA PRO A 613 0.87 -24.05 11.79
C PRO A 613 2.39 -24.25 11.91
N PHE A 614 3.15 -23.16 12.03
CA PHE A 614 4.59 -23.16 12.20
C PHE A 614 5.01 -22.46 13.48
N ARG A 615 6.02 -23.02 14.15
CA ARG A 615 6.71 -22.40 15.28
C ARG A 615 8.09 -21.94 14.86
N ASP A 616 8.41 -20.67 15.11
CA ASP A 616 9.77 -20.14 14.94
C ASP A 616 10.72 -20.84 15.92
N VAL A 617 11.73 -21.51 15.37
CA VAL A 617 12.82 -22.17 16.10
C VAL A 617 14.19 -21.60 15.71
N THR A 618 14.23 -20.47 15.00
CA THR A 618 15.46 -19.76 14.65
C THR A 618 16.37 -19.55 15.88
N PRO A 619 15.86 -19.14 17.06
CA PRO A 619 16.68 -19.01 18.26
C PRO A 619 17.20 -20.34 18.82
N GLU A 620 16.59 -21.48 18.46
CA GLU A 620 17.02 -22.82 18.89
C GLU A 620 18.14 -23.38 17.97
N VAL A 621 18.10 -23.05 16.68
CA VAL A 621 19.08 -23.51 15.67
C VAL A 621 20.46 -22.84 15.85
N LEU A 622 20.48 -21.59 16.33
CA LEU A 622 21.69 -20.82 16.68
C LEU A 622 22.73 -20.74 15.54
N LEU A 623 22.29 -20.39 14.33
CA LEU A 623 23.14 -20.26 13.14
C LEU A 623 23.49 -18.77 12.89
N PRO A 624 24.72 -18.31 13.20
CA PRO A 624 25.10 -16.89 13.12
C PRO A 624 25.54 -16.47 11.71
N TRP A 625 24.77 -16.86 10.68
CA TRP A 625 25.01 -16.45 9.29
C TRP A 625 23.83 -15.64 8.77
N ALA A 626 24.12 -14.62 7.99
CA ALA A 626 23.16 -13.79 7.30
C ALA A 626 23.67 -13.50 5.89
N HIS A 627 22.76 -13.46 4.93
CA HIS A 627 23.09 -13.03 3.59
C HIS A 627 23.50 -11.55 3.60
N ARG A 628 24.47 -11.17 2.78
CA ARG A 628 24.95 -9.78 2.69
C ARG A 628 25.31 -9.44 1.26
N GLU A 629 24.51 -8.57 0.67
CA GLU A 629 24.79 -7.97 -0.63
C GLU A 629 25.92 -6.96 -0.55
N ASN A 630 26.49 -6.68 -1.72
CA ASN A 630 27.40 -5.56 -1.91
C ASN A 630 26.62 -4.23 -2.05
N ASN A 631 27.33 -3.15 -2.37
CA ASN A 631 26.72 -1.82 -2.60
C ASN A 631 26.64 -1.44 -4.08
N PHE A 632 26.60 -2.43 -4.99
CA PHE A 632 26.41 -2.16 -6.41
C PHE A 632 24.97 -1.68 -6.66
N GLU A 633 24.83 -0.81 -7.67
CA GLU A 633 23.57 -0.16 -8.01
C GLU A 633 23.41 -0.26 -9.53
N ASP A 634 22.49 -1.11 -9.98
CA ASP A 634 22.25 -1.40 -11.39
C ASP A 634 21.94 -0.13 -12.22
N PHE A 635 21.16 0.78 -11.64
CA PHE A 635 20.76 2.05 -12.24
C PHE A 635 21.95 2.98 -12.58
N ASN A 636 23.12 2.80 -11.95
CA ASN A 636 24.32 3.56 -12.30
C ASN A 636 24.98 3.05 -13.59
N SER A 637 24.76 1.78 -13.94
CA SER A 637 25.32 1.14 -15.13
C SER A 637 24.35 1.23 -16.32
N GLN A 638 23.07 0.93 -16.08
CA GLN A 638 21.98 1.00 -17.04
C GLN A 638 20.89 1.91 -16.49
N TYR A 639 20.93 3.20 -16.86
CA TYR A 639 20.13 4.24 -16.22
C TYR A 639 18.61 4.01 -16.27
N LEU A 640 18.12 3.44 -17.38
CA LEU A 640 16.69 3.22 -17.60
C LEU A 640 16.25 1.77 -17.34
N ILE A 641 17.10 0.95 -16.72
CA ILE A 641 16.70 -0.42 -16.33
C ILE A 641 15.47 -0.34 -15.40
N PRO A 642 14.42 -1.16 -15.60
CA PRO A 642 13.19 -1.04 -14.81
C PRO A 642 13.41 -1.41 -13.34
N HIS A 643 14.24 -2.41 -13.07
CA HIS A 643 14.53 -2.88 -11.72
C HIS A 643 15.95 -3.46 -11.66
N GLY A 644 16.50 -3.59 -10.47
CA GLY A 644 17.81 -4.16 -10.26
C GLY A 644 17.87 -5.67 -10.50
N GLU A 645 19.05 -6.16 -10.84
CA GLU A 645 19.28 -7.55 -11.27
C GLU A 645 20.37 -8.22 -10.45
N SER A 646 21.14 -7.43 -9.70
CA SER A 646 22.27 -7.87 -8.90
C SER A 646 21.92 -8.43 -7.51
N GLN A 647 20.65 -8.40 -7.09
CA GLN A 647 20.24 -8.77 -5.72
C GLN A 647 19.19 -9.90 -5.67
N ARG A 648 19.47 -10.99 -6.39
CA ARG A 648 18.51 -12.10 -6.60
C ARG A 648 18.68 -13.28 -5.65
N GLY A 649 19.81 -13.39 -4.95
CA GLY A 649 20.06 -14.43 -3.93
C GLY A 649 19.53 -14.07 -2.53
N PRO A 650 19.60 -14.98 -1.54
CA PRO A 650 20.21 -16.31 -1.62
C PRO A 650 19.22 -17.44 -1.99
N ARG A 651 19.73 -18.45 -2.69
CA ARG A 651 19.14 -19.79 -2.81
C ARG A 651 19.77 -20.77 -1.83
N VAL A 652 19.09 -21.90 -1.57
CA VAL A 652 19.58 -22.97 -0.70
C VAL A 652 19.47 -24.33 -1.40
N ALA A 653 20.59 -25.06 -1.44
CA ALA A 653 20.62 -26.47 -1.86
C ALA A 653 20.63 -27.38 -0.63
N VAL A 654 19.88 -28.48 -0.65
CA VAL A 654 19.73 -29.40 0.49
C VAL A 654 20.00 -30.84 0.05
N ALA A 655 20.83 -31.57 0.80
CA ALA A 655 21.08 -33.01 0.62
C ALA A 655 21.75 -33.62 1.85
N ASP A 656 21.61 -34.93 2.04
CA ASP A 656 22.48 -35.70 2.95
C ASP A 656 23.81 -36.00 2.25
N ILE A 657 24.84 -35.21 2.54
CA ILE A 657 26.14 -35.28 1.85
C ILE A 657 27.12 -36.26 2.51
N ASN A 658 26.77 -36.82 3.68
CA ASN A 658 27.67 -37.67 4.46
C ASN A 658 27.06 -39.05 4.82
N GLY A 659 25.81 -39.29 4.41
CA GLY A 659 25.10 -40.56 4.55
C GLY A 659 24.57 -40.86 5.95
N ASP A 660 24.47 -39.86 6.84
CA ASP A 660 23.97 -40.03 8.21
C ASP A 660 22.44 -39.93 8.34
N GLN A 661 21.74 -39.77 7.22
CA GLN A 661 20.29 -39.59 7.10
C GLN A 661 19.78 -38.25 7.65
N LEU A 662 20.67 -37.29 7.89
CA LEU A 662 20.34 -35.92 8.22
C LEU A 662 20.66 -35.04 7.01
N ASP A 663 19.76 -34.12 6.69
CA ASP A 663 20.01 -33.22 5.58
C ASP A 663 20.97 -32.11 6.02
N ASP A 664 21.99 -31.89 5.19
CA ASP A 664 22.91 -30.77 5.20
C ASP A 664 22.46 -29.76 4.14
N PHE A 665 23.03 -28.54 4.14
CA PHE A 665 22.66 -27.56 3.13
C PHE A 665 23.78 -26.59 2.77
N TYR A 666 23.78 -26.15 1.52
CA TYR A 666 24.63 -25.07 1.02
C TYR A 666 23.79 -23.80 0.87
N ALA A 667 24.21 -22.72 1.52
CA ALA A 667 23.62 -21.40 1.37
C ALA A 667 24.46 -20.57 0.39
N CYS A 668 23.84 -20.13 -0.71
CA CYS A 668 24.49 -19.27 -1.69
C CYS A 668 24.90 -17.92 -1.08
N GLY A 669 26.11 -17.46 -1.39
CA GLY A 669 26.62 -16.15 -1.00
C GLY A 669 26.53 -15.13 -2.13
N ALA A 670 26.20 -13.89 -1.79
CA ALA A 670 26.30 -12.76 -2.71
C ALA A 670 27.76 -12.40 -3.01
N LYS A 671 27.98 -11.59 -4.05
CA LYS A 671 29.33 -11.13 -4.38
C LYS A 671 30.01 -10.40 -3.21
N GLY A 672 31.18 -10.91 -2.84
CA GLY A 672 31.96 -10.49 -1.67
C GLY A 672 31.75 -11.39 -0.44
N GLN A 673 30.80 -12.33 -0.50
CA GLN A 673 30.49 -13.31 0.53
C GLN A 673 30.55 -14.72 -0.10
N PRO A 674 31.45 -15.61 0.33
CA PRO A 674 31.45 -16.97 -0.18
C PRO A 674 30.18 -17.70 0.27
N GLY A 675 29.65 -18.59 -0.57
CA GLY A 675 28.64 -19.54 -0.12
C GLY A 675 29.19 -20.47 0.96
N VAL A 676 28.28 -21.03 1.75
CA VAL A 676 28.63 -21.74 2.99
C VAL A 676 27.90 -23.07 3.06
N LEU A 677 28.68 -24.14 3.26
CA LEU A 677 28.16 -25.48 3.53
C LEU A 677 27.93 -25.67 5.03
N PHE A 678 26.70 -25.99 5.40
CA PHE A 678 26.28 -26.27 6.77
C PHE A 678 25.99 -27.76 6.94
N VAL A 679 26.82 -28.42 7.75
CA VAL A 679 26.68 -29.83 8.11
C VAL A 679 25.95 -29.95 9.43
N GLN A 680 24.82 -30.64 9.41
CA GLN A 680 24.01 -30.94 10.57
C GLN A 680 24.78 -31.80 11.57
N GLN A 681 24.51 -31.57 12.84
CA GLN A 681 25.05 -32.33 13.94
C GLN A 681 23.92 -33.15 14.57
N ALA A 682 24.25 -34.28 15.20
CA ALA A 682 23.26 -35.15 15.84
C ALA A 682 22.37 -34.47 16.91
N ASN A 683 22.78 -33.31 17.43
CA ASN A 683 22.00 -32.51 18.38
C ASN A 683 21.04 -31.51 17.70
N GLY A 684 20.94 -31.50 16.36
CA GLY A 684 20.10 -30.61 15.57
C GLY A 684 20.70 -29.22 15.29
N THR A 685 21.94 -28.95 15.70
CA THR A 685 22.68 -27.73 15.33
C THR A 685 23.44 -27.93 14.02
N PHE A 686 23.93 -26.85 13.42
CA PHE A 686 24.72 -26.90 12.18
C PHE A 686 26.12 -26.33 12.40
N LYS A 687 27.10 -26.88 11.67
CA LYS A 687 28.47 -26.36 11.61
C LYS A 687 28.87 -26.11 10.18
N THR A 688 29.70 -25.09 9.98
CA THR A 688 30.30 -24.84 8.67
C THR A 688 31.34 -25.92 8.34
N SER A 689 31.45 -26.29 7.07
CA SER A 689 32.47 -27.20 6.53
C SER A 689 33.13 -26.60 5.29
N ASP A 690 34.34 -27.04 5.00
CA ASP A 690 35.14 -26.68 3.82
C ASP A 690 35.25 -25.17 3.53
N GLU A 691 35.26 -24.33 4.55
CA GLU A 691 35.32 -22.86 4.40
C GLU A 691 36.51 -22.40 3.54
N ALA A 692 37.67 -23.05 3.68
CA ALA A 692 38.86 -22.73 2.90
C ALA A 692 38.72 -23.06 1.40
N LEU A 693 37.82 -23.98 1.04
CA LEU A 693 37.50 -24.35 -0.34
C LEU A 693 36.64 -23.28 -1.01
N PHE A 694 35.62 -22.79 -0.31
CA PHE A 694 34.65 -21.81 -0.85
C PHE A 694 35.14 -20.36 -0.75
N ALA A 695 35.98 -20.03 0.23
CA ALA A 695 36.46 -18.66 0.46
C ALA A 695 37.09 -17.96 -0.77
N PRO A 696 37.90 -18.64 -1.62
CA PRO A 696 38.45 -18.03 -2.84
C PRO A 696 37.40 -17.60 -3.86
N ASP A 697 36.20 -18.17 -3.81
CA ASP A 697 35.13 -17.92 -4.77
C ASP A 697 34.18 -16.80 -4.33
N ALA A 698 34.49 -16.10 -3.22
CA ALA A 698 33.72 -14.95 -2.75
C ALA A 698 33.62 -13.81 -3.79
N GLY A 699 34.43 -13.80 -4.85
CA GLY A 699 34.30 -12.82 -5.94
C GLY A 699 33.13 -13.10 -6.90
N SER A 700 32.62 -14.33 -6.91
CA SER A 700 31.43 -14.75 -7.64
C SER A 700 30.16 -14.46 -6.85
N GLU A 701 29.05 -14.27 -7.55
CA GLU A 701 27.73 -14.28 -6.95
C GLU A 701 27.09 -15.65 -7.17
N ASP A 702 26.74 -16.34 -6.09
CA ASP A 702 26.05 -17.63 -6.16
C ASP A 702 24.54 -17.37 -6.33
N VAL A 703 24.00 -17.63 -7.51
CA VAL A 703 22.58 -17.35 -7.82
C VAL A 703 21.67 -18.57 -7.65
N ASP A 704 22.22 -19.77 -7.80
CA ASP A 704 21.53 -21.03 -7.55
C ASP A 704 22.54 -22.16 -7.29
N ALA A 705 22.11 -23.23 -6.65
CA ALA A 705 22.93 -24.41 -6.40
C ALA A 705 22.09 -25.69 -6.34
N VAL A 706 22.66 -26.81 -6.76
CA VAL A 706 22.03 -28.12 -6.68
C VAL A 706 23.02 -29.18 -6.21
N PHE A 707 22.54 -30.10 -5.39
CA PHE A 707 23.25 -31.34 -5.07
C PHE A 707 22.78 -32.46 -6.00
N ALA A 708 23.71 -33.13 -6.67
CA ALA A 708 23.44 -34.22 -7.61
C ALA A 708 24.64 -35.18 -7.64
N ASP A 709 24.42 -36.49 -7.67
CA ASP A 709 25.50 -37.45 -7.95
C ASP A 709 25.83 -37.39 -9.45
N VAL A 710 26.90 -36.69 -9.81
CA VAL A 710 27.24 -36.45 -11.22
C VAL A 710 28.27 -37.44 -11.75
N ASN A 711 28.95 -38.18 -10.89
CA ASN A 711 30.01 -39.12 -11.26
C ASN A 711 29.64 -40.60 -11.03
N ALA A 712 28.39 -40.86 -10.64
CA ALA A 712 27.81 -42.15 -10.35
C ALA A 712 28.52 -42.93 -9.23
N ASP A 713 29.08 -42.23 -8.24
CA ASP A 713 29.73 -42.83 -7.06
C ASP A 713 28.78 -43.04 -5.87
N GLY A 714 27.53 -42.56 -5.97
CA GLY A 714 26.49 -42.67 -4.96
C GLY A 714 26.46 -41.53 -3.94
N PHE A 715 27.32 -40.52 -4.07
CA PHE A 715 27.38 -39.38 -3.18
C PHE A 715 26.94 -38.09 -3.88
N PRO A 716 26.12 -37.23 -3.25
CA PRO A 716 25.74 -35.97 -3.88
C PRO A 716 26.94 -35.02 -4.01
N ASP A 717 27.25 -34.63 -5.24
CA ASP A 717 28.20 -33.58 -5.60
C ASP A 717 27.50 -32.21 -5.64
N LEU A 718 28.26 -31.12 -5.56
CA LEU A 718 27.71 -29.76 -5.54
C LEU A 718 28.00 -29.02 -6.85
N TYR A 719 26.95 -28.58 -7.54
CA TYR A 719 27.04 -27.64 -8.66
C TYR A 719 26.49 -26.27 -8.22
N VAL A 720 27.28 -25.21 -8.43
CA VAL A 720 26.92 -23.82 -8.09
C VAL A 720 26.93 -22.97 -9.35
N ALA A 721 25.77 -22.35 -9.65
CA ALA A 721 25.64 -21.39 -10.72
C ALA A 721 26.10 -20.00 -10.26
N SER A 722 26.89 -19.35 -11.11
CA SER A 722 27.35 -17.98 -10.88
C SER A 722 26.53 -16.96 -11.69
N GLY A 723 26.20 -15.81 -11.13
CA GLY A 723 25.48 -14.76 -11.86
C GLY A 723 25.84 -13.36 -11.40
N GLY A 724 24.82 -12.54 -11.17
CA GLY A 724 24.94 -11.13 -10.83
C GLY A 724 24.97 -10.23 -12.07
N ASN A 725 24.84 -8.93 -11.87
CA ASN A 725 24.66 -7.98 -13.00
C ASN A 725 25.78 -6.94 -13.13
N GLU A 726 26.91 -7.12 -12.44
CA GLU A 726 27.98 -6.11 -12.45
C GLU A 726 29.13 -6.45 -13.40
N LEU A 727 29.22 -7.70 -13.84
CA LEU A 727 30.34 -8.19 -14.66
C LEU A 727 29.92 -8.43 -16.11
N THR A 728 30.84 -8.15 -17.03
CA THR A 728 30.67 -8.39 -18.47
C THR A 728 31.87 -9.14 -19.03
N GLY A 729 31.76 -9.63 -20.26
CA GLY A 729 32.84 -10.30 -20.96
C GLY A 729 33.21 -11.66 -20.35
N GLN A 730 34.49 -12.04 -20.42
CA GLN A 730 34.99 -13.35 -19.98
C GLN A 730 35.52 -13.31 -18.54
N SER A 731 34.80 -12.66 -17.63
CA SER A 731 35.19 -12.52 -16.23
C SER A 731 35.13 -13.91 -15.54
N PRO A 732 36.22 -14.41 -14.93
CA PRO A 732 36.25 -15.74 -14.31
C PRO A 732 35.17 -15.95 -13.24
N GLU A 733 34.75 -14.89 -12.57
CA GLU A 733 33.72 -14.90 -11.53
C GLU A 733 32.34 -15.28 -12.08
N LEU A 734 32.12 -15.17 -13.40
CA LEU A 734 30.91 -15.64 -14.08
C LEU A 734 30.95 -17.13 -14.42
N LEU A 735 32.01 -17.88 -14.08
CA LEU A 735 32.06 -19.31 -14.33
C LEU A 735 31.32 -20.09 -13.24
N ASP A 736 30.58 -21.12 -13.64
CA ASP A 736 30.00 -22.09 -12.71
C ASP A 736 31.09 -22.93 -12.05
N ARG A 737 30.73 -23.58 -10.94
CA ARG A 737 31.66 -24.36 -10.12
C ARG A 737 31.05 -25.73 -9.82
N LEU A 738 31.83 -26.77 -10.04
CA LEU A 738 31.48 -28.16 -9.69
C LEU A 738 32.48 -28.67 -8.65
N TYR A 739 31.96 -29.20 -7.55
CA TYR A 739 32.71 -29.78 -6.45
C TYR A 739 32.30 -31.23 -6.23
N LEU A 740 33.27 -32.13 -6.25
CA LEU A 740 33.03 -33.57 -6.02
C LEU A 740 33.12 -33.90 -4.54
N ASN A 741 32.19 -34.70 -4.04
CA ASN A 741 32.10 -35.14 -2.66
C ASN A 741 32.87 -36.46 -2.45
N ASP A 742 33.53 -36.63 -1.30
CA ASP A 742 34.19 -37.89 -0.93
C ASP A 742 33.29 -38.88 -0.19
N GLY A 743 32.01 -38.55 -0.04
CA GLY A 743 31.00 -39.31 0.70
C GLY A 743 31.03 -39.12 2.21
N LYS A 744 31.89 -38.24 2.72
CA LYS A 744 31.96 -37.85 4.14
C LYS A 744 31.65 -36.36 4.35
N GLY A 745 31.15 -35.70 3.31
CA GLY A 745 30.89 -34.27 3.32
C GLY A 745 32.15 -33.40 3.18
N HIS A 746 33.20 -33.94 2.56
CA HIS A 746 34.37 -33.16 2.14
C HIS A 746 34.43 -33.03 0.63
N PHE A 747 34.54 -31.80 0.14
CA PHE A 747 34.44 -31.48 -1.27
C PHE A 747 35.80 -31.14 -1.89
N THR A 748 35.92 -31.42 -3.20
CA THR A 748 37.05 -30.99 -4.03
C THR A 748 36.56 -30.29 -5.29
N LYS A 749 37.01 -29.04 -5.51
CA LYS A 749 36.69 -28.27 -6.71
C LYS A 749 37.33 -28.89 -7.96
N THR A 750 36.53 -29.06 -9.01
CA THR A 750 37.00 -29.56 -10.30
C THR A 750 37.49 -28.44 -11.22
N THR A 751 38.29 -28.80 -12.23
CA THR A 751 38.74 -27.88 -13.29
C THR A 751 38.56 -28.54 -14.65
N GLY A 752 37.90 -27.85 -15.59
CA GLY A 752 37.72 -28.33 -16.97
C GLY A 752 36.68 -29.44 -17.15
N MET A 753 35.88 -29.74 -16.12
CA MET A 753 34.80 -30.72 -16.17
C MET A 753 33.49 -30.13 -16.69
N ILE A 754 33.32 -28.81 -16.63
CA ILE A 754 32.12 -28.10 -17.06
C ILE A 754 32.46 -27.07 -18.16
N PRO A 755 31.54 -26.77 -19.09
CA PRO A 755 31.76 -25.76 -20.12
C PRO A 755 31.97 -24.35 -19.53
N ALA A 756 32.85 -23.57 -20.16
CA ALA A 756 33.10 -22.19 -19.74
C ALA A 756 32.03 -21.23 -20.30
N ILE A 757 31.01 -20.95 -19.50
CA ILE A 757 29.89 -20.04 -19.83
C ILE A 757 30.03 -18.77 -19.00
N TYR A 758 30.34 -17.65 -19.65
CA TYR A 758 30.60 -16.35 -19.01
C TYR A 758 29.38 -15.42 -19.14
N GLN A 759 28.26 -15.80 -18.53
CA GLN A 759 27.01 -15.04 -18.59
C GLN A 759 26.40 -14.88 -17.20
N ASN A 760 25.42 -14.00 -17.06
CA ASN A 760 24.63 -13.85 -15.82
C ASN A 760 23.53 -14.94 -15.78
N LYS A 761 23.71 -15.97 -14.96
CA LYS A 761 22.77 -17.10 -14.81
C LYS A 761 21.80 -16.85 -13.67
N SER A 762 20.73 -17.63 -13.59
CA SER A 762 19.66 -17.44 -12.60
C SER A 762 19.17 -18.72 -11.94
N CYS A 763 19.12 -19.84 -12.66
CA CYS A 763 18.52 -21.07 -12.16
C CYS A 763 19.17 -22.32 -12.74
N ILE A 764 19.09 -23.41 -11.98
CA ILE A 764 19.49 -24.76 -12.37
C ILE A 764 18.30 -25.70 -12.22
N ALA A 765 18.12 -26.63 -13.17
CA ALA A 765 17.24 -27.78 -12.99
C ALA A 765 18.00 -29.05 -13.39
N ALA A 766 17.76 -30.17 -12.69
CA ALA A 766 18.46 -31.44 -12.91
C ALA A 766 17.47 -32.57 -13.24
N ALA A 767 17.80 -33.39 -14.24
CA ALA A 767 17.07 -34.61 -14.59
C ALA A 767 17.93 -35.49 -15.51
N ASP A 768 17.65 -36.80 -15.54
CA ASP A 768 18.18 -37.73 -16.55
C ASP A 768 17.35 -37.58 -17.85
N VAL A 769 17.76 -36.68 -18.75
CA VAL A 769 16.95 -36.35 -19.95
C VAL A 769 17.13 -37.33 -21.10
N ASP A 770 18.11 -38.20 -20.95
CA ASP A 770 18.73 -38.99 -21.98
C ASP A 770 18.48 -40.50 -21.73
N GLY A 771 18.21 -40.89 -20.48
CA GLY A 771 17.90 -42.25 -20.04
C GLY A 771 19.14 -43.10 -19.75
N ASP A 772 20.32 -42.49 -19.61
CA ASP A 772 21.59 -43.14 -19.27
C ASP A 772 21.87 -43.24 -17.76
N LYS A 773 20.98 -42.65 -16.95
CA LYS A 773 20.94 -42.67 -15.47
C LYS A 773 21.91 -41.72 -14.78
N ASP A 774 22.65 -40.91 -15.51
CA ASP A 774 23.31 -39.76 -14.94
C ASP A 774 22.44 -38.50 -15.06
N LEU A 775 22.61 -37.59 -14.11
CA LEU A 775 21.82 -36.37 -14.10
C LEU A 775 22.44 -35.33 -15.03
N ASP A 776 21.63 -34.82 -15.95
CA ASP A 776 21.90 -33.68 -16.80
C ASP A 776 21.43 -32.39 -16.13
N LEU A 777 21.98 -31.25 -16.56
CA LEU A 777 21.67 -29.94 -15.98
C LEU A 777 21.15 -28.96 -17.01
N PHE A 778 19.98 -28.39 -16.79
CA PHE A 778 19.57 -27.15 -17.44
C PHE A 778 20.11 -25.96 -16.66
N VAL A 779 20.75 -25.02 -17.36
CA VAL A 779 21.29 -23.77 -16.80
C VAL A 779 20.64 -22.58 -17.52
N GLY A 780 19.82 -21.84 -16.77
CA GLY A 780 19.11 -20.66 -17.25
C GLY A 780 19.97 -19.40 -17.21
N VAL A 781 19.91 -18.60 -18.27
CA VAL A 781 20.59 -17.29 -18.37
C VAL A 781 19.58 -16.16 -18.22
N LEU A 782 19.86 -15.24 -17.30
CA LEU A 782 19.00 -14.14 -16.89
C LEU A 782 19.07 -12.98 -17.86
N ALA A 783 20.18 -12.25 -17.91
CA ALA A 783 20.29 -11.01 -18.66
C ALA A 783 21.72 -10.73 -19.13
N ASP A 784 21.86 -9.78 -20.05
CA ASP A 784 23.15 -9.14 -20.32
C ASP A 784 23.31 -7.94 -19.39
N ALA A 785 24.37 -7.92 -18.58
CA ALA A 785 24.68 -6.87 -17.61
C ALA A 785 24.84 -5.45 -18.20
N GLY A 786 25.03 -5.32 -19.52
CA GLY A 786 25.04 -4.05 -20.24
C GLY A 786 23.89 -3.85 -21.22
N ALA A 787 22.95 -4.81 -21.30
CA ALA A 787 21.87 -4.79 -22.29
C ALA A 787 20.62 -5.56 -21.82
N TYR A 788 20.10 -5.21 -20.64
CA TYR A 788 18.84 -5.76 -20.14
C TYR A 788 17.71 -5.56 -21.17
N GLY A 789 16.84 -6.56 -21.30
CA GLY A 789 15.77 -6.61 -22.30
C GLY A 789 16.11 -7.39 -23.57
N LYS A 790 17.36 -7.83 -23.76
CA LYS A 790 17.74 -8.71 -24.87
C LYS A 790 17.60 -10.19 -24.50
N PRO A 791 16.89 -11.01 -25.29
CA PRO A 791 16.78 -12.45 -25.05
C PRO A 791 18.14 -13.15 -24.99
N GLN A 792 18.34 -14.00 -23.99
CA GLN A 792 19.58 -14.72 -23.74
C GLN A 792 19.49 -16.19 -24.18
N THR A 793 20.65 -16.77 -24.47
CA THR A 793 20.79 -18.21 -24.72
C THR A 793 20.96 -18.95 -23.41
N SER A 794 20.17 -19.99 -23.18
CA SER A 794 20.34 -20.91 -22.04
C SER A 794 20.93 -22.25 -22.51
N TYR A 795 21.25 -23.15 -21.58
CA TYR A 795 22.03 -24.35 -21.89
C TYR A 795 21.44 -25.59 -21.23
N LEU A 796 21.40 -26.69 -21.98
CA LEU A 796 21.29 -28.04 -21.43
C LEU A 796 22.68 -28.65 -21.47
N LEU A 797 23.17 -29.09 -20.32
CA LEU A 797 24.47 -29.69 -20.11
C LEU A 797 24.29 -31.19 -19.93
N LEU A 798 24.78 -31.96 -20.91
CA LEU A 798 24.76 -33.42 -20.89
C LEU A 798 25.95 -33.95 -20.12
N ASN A 799 25.68 -34.80 -19.14
CA ASN A 799 26.71 -35.50 -18.38
C ASN A 799 27.19 -36.75 -19.15
N ASP A 800 28.36 -37.30 -18.80
CA ASP A 800 28.91 -38.52 -19.38
C ASP A 800 29.10 -39.65 -18.35
N GLY A 801 28.43 -39.51 -17.20
CA GLY A 801 28.56 -40.37 -16.02
C GLY A 801 29.86 -40.22 -15.24
N THR A 802 30.79 -39.34 -15.63
CA THR A 802 32.06 -39.09 -14.89
C THR A 802 32.12 -37.71 -14.22
N GLY A 803 30.99 -36.99 -14.23
CA GLY A 803 30.89 -35.60 -13.80
C GLY A 803 31.36 -34.60 -14.86
N LYS A 804 31.57 -35.04 -16.09
CA LYS A 804 32.01 -34.18 -17.19
C LYS A 804 30.83 -33.79 -18.06
N PHE A 805 30.57 -32.49 -18.10
CA PHE A 805 29.45 -31.91 -18.81
C PHE A 805 29.83 -31.36 -20.19
N SER A 806 28.92 -31.50 -21.14
CA SER A 806 29.02 -30.92 -22.48
C SER A 806 27.71 -30.25 -22.89
N VAL A 807 27.79 -29.18 -23.69
CA VAL A 807 26.58 -28.46 -24.13
C VAL A 807 25.83 -29.32 -25.15
N ALA A 808 24.54 -29.58 -24.89
CA ALA A 808 23.66 -30.24 -25.83
C ALA A 808 23.57 -29.45 -27.15
N PRO A 809 23.70 -30.09 -28.32
CA PRO A 809 23.63 -29.38 -29.59
C PRO A 809 22.20 -28.89 -29.86
N PRO A 810 22.00 -27.83 -30.67
CA PRO A 810 20.67 -27.31 -31.02
C PRO A 810 19.71 -28.33 -31.66
N ALA A 811 20.24 -29.45 -32.16
CA ALA A 811 19.45 -30.56 -32.71
C ALA A 811 18.80 -31.45 -31.63
N VAL A 812 19.27 -31.37 -30.38
CA VAL A 812 18.67 -31.99 -29.20
C VAL A 812 17.63 -31.05 -28.62
N ILE A 813 18.04 -29.81 -28.30
CA ILE A 813 17.15 -28.77 -27.79
C ILE A 813 17.64 -27.40 -28.27
N ASN A 814 16.75 -26.58 -28.84
CA ASN A 814 17.10 -25.23 -29.27
C ASN A 814 16.82 -24.22 -28.15
N LEU A 815 17.88 -23.80 -27.47
CA LEU A 815 17.85 -22.84 -26.37
C LEU A 815 18.48 -21.48 -26.73
N SER A 816 18.67 -21.21 -28.03
CA SER A 816 19.23 -19.94 -28.50
C SER A 816 18.23 -18.81 -28.32
N SER A 817 18.62 -17.75 -27.59
CA SER A 817 17.85 -16.51 -27.42
C SER A 817 16.39 -16.73 -26.98
N ILE A 818 16.16 -17.66 -26.04
CA ILE A 818 14.82 -18.05 -25.60
C ILE A 818 14.14 -17.03 -24.68
N GLY A 819 14.92 -16.13 -24.06
CA GLY A 819 14.39 -15.08 -23.19
C GLY A 819 15.33 -14.78 -22.03
N MET A 820 14.82 -14.10 -21.02
CA MET A 820 15.54 -13.79 -19.78
C MET A 820 15.07 -14.75 -18.69
N VAL A 821 15.67 -15.93 -18.64
CA VAL A 821 15.18 -17.05 -17.85
C VAL A 821 15.40 -16.77 -16.36
N THR A 822 14.41 -17.05 -15.52
CA THR A 822 14.49 -16.90 -14.06
C THR A 822 14.21 -18.19 -13.32
N ALA A 823 13.46 -19.12 -13.94
CA ALA A 823 13.10 -20.38 -13.32
C ALA A 823 12.86 -21.47 -14.37
N ALA A 824 13.21 -22.69 -14.00
CA ALA A 824 12.96 -23.89 -14.78
C ALA A 824 12.74 -25.09 -13.86
N ALA A 825 12.00 -26.08 -14.34
CA ALA A 825 11.79 -27.34 -13.64
C ALA A 825 11.58 -28.48 -14.64
N PHE A 826 12.06 -29.68 -14.30
CA PHE A 826 11.71 -30.90 -15.02
C PHE A 826 10.46 -31.54 -14.43
N THR A 827 9.63 -32.13 -15.29
CA THR A 827 8.36 -32.81 -14.96
C THR A 827 8.02 -33.84 -16.05
N ASP A 828 6.93 -34.59 -15.89
CA ASP A 828 6.40 -35.52 -16.88
C ASP A 828 4.87 -35.33 -17.00
N PRO A 829 4.40 -34.19 -17.54
CA PRO A 829 2.98 -33.85 -17.59
C PRO A 829 2.18 -34.79 -18.50
N ASP A 830 2.82 -35.44 -19.48
CA ASP A 830 2.15 -36.36 -20.40
C ASP A 830 2.29 -37.84 -20.04
N LYS A 831 3.03 -38.14 -18.97
CA LYS A 831 3.24 -39.47 -18.39
C LYS A 831 3.87 -40.46 -19.35
N ASP A 832 4.75 -39.99 -20.24
CA ASP A 832 5.48 -40.86 -21.14
C ASP A 832 6.78 -41.43 -20.52
N GLY A 833 7.12 -40.99 -19.31
CA GLY A 833 8.27 -41.44 -18.53
C GLY A 833 9.57 -40.74 -18.90
N LEU A 834 9.53 -39.73 -19.79
CA LEU A 834 10.68 -38.90 -20.15
C LEU A 834 10.56 -37.54 -19.45
N PRO A 835 11.66 -36.99 -18.89
CA PRO A 835 11.61 -35.64 -18.31
C PRO A 835 11.42 -34.57 -19.37
N ASP A 836 10.30 -33.85 -19.28
CA ASP A 836 9.99 -32.62 -19.97
C ASP A 836 10.49 -31.41 -19.18
N LEU A 837 10.89 -30.34 -19.87
CA LEU A 837 11.43 -29.13 -19.25
C LEU A 837 10.43 -27.98 -19.36
N VAL A 838 10.01 -27.41 -18.23
CA VAL A 838 9.24 -26.16 -18.18
C VAL A 838 10.20 -25.00 -17.89
N VAL A 839 10.13 -23.93 -18.69
CA VAL A 839 10.98 -22.73 -18.56
C VAL A 839 10.10 -21.49 -18.52
N THR A 840 10.44 -20.56 -17.63
CA THR A 840 9.85 -19.22 -17.60
C THR A 840 10.90 -18.15 -17.28
N GLY A 841 10.51 -16.89 -17.43
CA GLY A 841 11.40 -15.77 -17.22
C GLY A 841 10.73 -14.41 -17.36
N GLU A 842 11.56 -13.38 -17.43
CA GLU A 842 11.11 -12.03 -17.67
C GLU A 842 10.89 -11.76 -19.15
N TRP A 843 9.78 -11.07 -19.44
CA TRP A 843 9.37 -10.66 -20.77
C TRP A 843 9.23 -11.81 -21.77
N MET A 844 8.95 -13.01 -21.26
CA MET A 844 8.80 -14.24 -22.04
C MET A 844 7.61 -15.06 -21.54
N PRO A 845 7.03 -15.93 -22.39
CA PRO A 845 5.95 -16.82 -21.98
C PRO A 845 6.46 -18.00 -21.17
N VAL A 846 5.55 -18.74 -20.55
CA VAL A 846 5.83 -20.08 -20.04
C VAL A 846 5.95 -21.03 -21.24
N VAL A 847 7.07 -21.76 -21.32
CA VAL A 847 7.38 -22.68 -22.42
C VAL A 847 7.62 -24.08 -21.87
N VAL A 848 6.98 -25.08 -22.47
CA VAL A 848 7.19 -26.50 -22.17
C VAL A 848 7.97 -27.15 -23.31
N TYR A 849 9.12 -27.71 -23.02
CA TYR A 849 9.93 -28.48 -23.94
C TYR A 849 9.65 -29.96 -23.71
N HIS A 850 8.89 -30.56 -24.62
CA HIS A 850 8.52 -31.97 -24.58
C HIS A 850 9.67 -32.84 -25.07
N ASN A 851 10.15 -33.78 -24.26
CA ASN A 851 11.16 -34.75 -24.61
C ASN A 851 10.56 -35.91 -25.41
N ARG A 852 11.10 -36.17 -26.60
CA ARG A 852 10.67 -37.23 -27.51
C ARG A 852 11.89 -38.03 -27.92
N ASP A 853 12.31 -38.94 -27.04
CA ASP A 853 13.49 -39.80 -27.23
C ASP A 853 14.76 -38.96 -27.48
N LYS A 854 15.18 -38.24 -26.42
CA LYS A 854 16.38 -37.36 -26.38
C LYS A 854 16.30 -36.12 -27.28
N LYS A 855 15.11 -35.76 -27.76
CA LYS A 855 14.89 -34.58 -28.60
C LYS A 855 13.72 -33.78 -28.09
N PHE A 856 13.93 -32.49 -27.91
CA PHE A 856 12.94 -31.60 -27.33
C PHE A 856 12.17 -30.83 -28.39
N THR A 857 10.85 -30.78 -28.23
CA THR A 857 9.95 -29.93 -29.02
C THR A 857 9.27 -28.92 -28.10
N SER A 858 9.39 -27.63 -28.41
CA SER A 858 8.82 -26.55 -27.60
C SER A 858 7.33 -26.35 -27.87
N GLU A 859 6.56 -26.14 -26.80
CA GLU A 859 5.20 -25.65 -26.79
C GLU A 859 5.16 -24.33 -25.99
N VAL A 860 4.68 -23.26 -26.62
CA VAL A 860 4.51 -21.96 -25.97
C VAL A 860 3.08 -21.86 -25.45
N ILE A 861 2.93 -21.62 -24.15
CA ILE A 861 1.60 -21.39 -23.57
C ILE A 861 1.15 -19.97 -23.96
N GLY A 862 0.04 -19.86 -24.68
CA GLY A 862 -0.48 -18.55 -25.12
C GLY A 862 -0.92 -17.66 -23.96
N GLN A 863 -0.85 -16.33 -24.14
CA GLN A 863 -1.25 -15.33 -23.13
C GLN A 863 -0.53 -15.47 -21.78
N SER A 864 0.72 -15.93 -21.80
CA SER A 864 1.51 -16.19 -20.60
C SER A 864 2.79 -15.34 -20.52
N THR A 865 2.96 -14.34 -21.39
CA THR A 865 4.12 -13.45 -21.29
C THR A 865 4.05 -12.62 -20.00
N GLY A 866 5.11 -12.61 -19.19
CA GLY A 866 5.10 -11.96 -17.89
C GLY A 866 6.50 -11.65 -17.35
N LEU A 867 6.59 -11.24 -16.09
CA LEU A 867 7.85 -11.03 -15.36
C LEU A 867 8.04 -12.14 -14.32
N TRP A 868 8.01 -13.39 -14.79
CA TRP A 868 8.01 -14.57 -13.93
C TRP A 868 9.33 -14.71 -13.17
N GLN A 869 9.27 -15.14 -11.91
CA GLN A 869 10.41 -15.21 -11.00
C GLN A 869 10.62 -16.60 -10.38
N SER A 870 9.59 -17.45 -10.32
CA SER A 870 9.69 -18.78 -9.71
C SER A 870 8.72 -19.78 -10.31
N LEU A 871 9.05 -21.06 -10.19
CA LEU A 871 8.22 -22.19 -10.61
C LEU A 871 8.20 -23.27 -9.53
N LEU A 872 7.03 -23.89 -9.34
CA LEU A 872 6.86 -25.16 -8.64
C LEU A 872 5.95 -26.05 -9.48
N VAL A 873 6.39 -27.28 -9.77
CA VAL A 873 5.62 -28.24 -10.57
C VAL A 873 5.12 -29.37 -9.69
N ARG A 874 3.78 -29.45 -9.57
CA ARG A 874 3.07 -30.39 -8.70
C ARG A 874 1.65 -30.60 -9.22
N ASP A 875 1.13 -31.81 -9.10
CA ASP A 875 -0.31 -32.06 -9.15
C ASP A 875 -1.00 -31.38 -7.95
N VAL A 876 -1.40 -30.13 -8.12
CA VAL A 876 -2.00 -29.34 -7.03
C VAL A 876 -3.48 -29.62 -6.87
N ASN A 877 -4.13 -30.18 -7.89
CA ASN A 877 -5.56 -30.42 -7.93
C ASN A 877 -5.96 -31.88 -7.65
N GLY A 878 -4.99 -32.81 -7.65
CA GLY A 878 -5.16 -34.22 -7.34
C GLY A 878 -5.68 -35.08 -8.49
N ASP A 879 -5.62 -34.63 -9.74
CA ASP A 879 -6.04 -35.40 -10.93
C ASP A 879 -4.95 -36.30 -11.49
N GLY A 880 -3.77 -36.26 -10.88
CA GLY A 880 -2.58 -37.00 -11.23
C GLY A 880 -1.74 -36.34 -12.32
N ILE A 881 -2.09 -35.17 -12.85
CA ILE A 881 -1.31 -34.43 -13.85
C ILE A 881 -0.57 -33.30 -13.14
N ASP A 882 0.72 -33.15 -13.43
CA ASP A 882 1.49 -32.04 -12.88
C ASP A 882 0.99 -30.70 -13.42
N ASP A 883 0.72 -29.77 -12.49
CA ASP A 883 0.37 -28.38 -12.77
C ASP A 883 1.60 -27.48 -12.56
N VAL A 884 1.65 -26.34 -13.24
CA VAL A 884 2.74 -25.37 -13.07
C VAL A 884 2.26 -24.19 -12.25
N LEU A 885 2.78 -24.06 -11.03
CA LEU A 885 2.58 -22.89 -10.19
C LEU A 885 3.72 -21.89 -10.45
N ALA A 886 3.38 -20.69 -10.96
CA ALA A 886 4.35 -19.70 -11.40
C ALA A 886 4.20 -18.36 -10.64
N GLY A 887 5.32 -17.91 -10.08
CA GLY A 887 5.42 -16.66 -9.31
C GLY A 887 5.78 -15.54 -10.27
N ASN A 888 5.06 -14.43 -10.18
CA ASN A 888 5.22 -13.26 -11.06
C ASN A 888 5.31 -11.99 -10.21
N TRP A 889 5.37 -10.82 -10.86
CA TRP A 889 5.56 -9.51 -10.23
C TRP A 889 4.41 -9.04 -9.31
N GLY A 890 3.21 -9.61 -9.47
CA GLY A 890 2.00 -9.20 -8.77
C GLY A 890 1.32 -7.97 -9.40
N TYR A 891 0.29 -7.46 -8.72
CA TYR A 891 -0.55 -6.35 -9.21
C TYR A 891 -0.42 -5.07 -8.37
N ASN A 892 0.26 -5.12 -7.22
CA ASN A 892 0.49 -3.98 -6.34
C ASN A 892 1.70 -3.12 -6.77
N ASN A 893 1.69 -2.66 -8.02
CA ASN A 893 2.79 -1.91 -8.63
C ASN A 893 2.29 -0.86 -9.64
N LYS A 894 3.13 0.12 -9.96
CA LYS A 894 2.80 1.18 -10.93
C LYS A 894 2.74 0.66 -12.39
N PHE A 895 3.25 -0.54 -12.68
CA PHE A 895 3.14 -1.16 -14.00
C PHE A 895 1.71 -1.63 -14.31
N TRP A 896 0.93 -1.98 -13.28
CA TRP A 896 -0.44 -2.48 -13.42
C TRP A 896 -1.52 -1.48 -13.01
N SER A 897 -1.30 -0.72 -11.94
CA SER A 897 -2.35 0.10 -11.32
C SER A 897 -2.95 1.13 -12.28
N GLY A 898 -4.27 1.05 -12.48
CA GLY A 898 -5.04 1.93 -13.36
C GLY A 898 -4.74 1.76 -14.85
N LYS A 899 -4.07 0.66 -15.26
CA LYS A 899 -3.69 0.39 -16.65
C LYS A 899 -4.68 -0.58 -17.31
N ASP A 900 -4.80 -0.50 -18.65
CA ASP A 900 -5.81 -1.23 -19.42
C ASP A 900 -5.21 -2.08 -20.57
N GLY A 901 -3.94 -2.47 -20.45
CA GLY A 901 -3.25 -3.29 -21.44
C GLY A 901 -1.86 -3.72 -20.97
N PRO A 902 -1.10 -4.41 -21.85
CA PRO A 902 0.17 -5.02 -21.46
C PRO A 902 1.25 -3.99 -21.16
N LEU A 903 2.19 -4.36 -20.30
CA LEU A 903 3.44 -3.64 -20.09
C LEU A 903 4.38 -3.94 -21.25
N ARG A 904 5.10 -2.92 -21.74
CA ARG A 904 6.05 -3.06 -22.86
C ARG A 904 7.36 -2.38 -22.58
N MET A 905 8.43 -2.90 -23.18
CA MET A 905 9.74 -2.29 -23.14
C MET A 905 10.41 -2.35 -24.51
N TYR A 906 10.93 -1.20 -24.96
CA TYR A 906 11.75 -1.09 -26.17
C TYR A 906 13.21 -1.06 -25.76
N ALA A 907 13.94 -2.14 -26.03
CA ALA A 907 15.35 -2.29 -25.68
C ALA A 907 16.23 -2.16 -26.94
N HIS A 908 16.84 -1.00 -27.15
CA HIS A 908 17.72 -0.74 -28.30
C HIS A 908 18.69 0.42 -28.01
N ASP A 909 19.77 0.53 -28.77
CA ASP A 909 20.64 1.72 -28.79
C ASP A 909 19.96 2.85 -29.56
N MET A 910 19.23 3.73 -28.86
CA MET A 910 18.31 4.69 -29.48
C MET A 910 19.06 5.87 -30.10
N ASP A 911 20.14 6.32 -29.45
CA ASP A 911 20.95 7.46 -29.88
C ASP A 911 22.26 7.05 -30.61
N ARG A 912 22.49 5.74 -30.78
CA ARG A 912 23.63 5.13 -31.49
C ARG A 912 24.96 5.38 -30.80
N ASN A 913 24.96 5.37 -29.46
CA ASN A 913 26.16 5.54 -28.64
C ASN A 913 26.84 4.22 -28.24
N GLY A 914 26.25 3.08 -28.63
CA GLY A 914 26.73 1.72 -28.34
C GLY A 914 26.17 1.09 -27.06
N LYS A 915 25.30 1.79 -26.31
CA LYS A 915 24.61 1.27 -25.12
C LYS A 915 23.16 0.93 -25.44
N THR A 916 22.57 0.00 -24.70
CA THR A 916 21.14 -0.32 -24.85
C THR A 916 20.33 0.56 -23.91
N ASP A 917 19.31 1.23 -24.43
CA ASP A 917 18.33 1.98 -23.66
C ASP A 917 17.05 1.15 -23.48
N GLN A 918 16.48 1.17 -22.27
CA GLN A 918 15.25 0.47 -21.92
C GLN A 918 14.09 1.46 -21.78
N LEU A 919 13.31 1.64 -22.85
CA LEU A 919 12.16 2.55 -22.81
C LEU A 919 10.89 1.77 -22.43
N LEU A 920 10.52 1.83 -21.16
CA LEU A 920 9.31 1.21 -20.61
C LEU A 920 8.04 2.03 -20.94
N SER A 921 6.93 1.36 -21.25
CA SER A 921 5.64 1.97 -21.54
C SER A 921 4.46 1.18 -20.99
N TYR A 922 3.35 1.86 -20.74
CA TYR A 922 2.08 1.27 -20.28
C TYR A 922 0.91 1.73 -21.14
N MET A 923 -0.18 0.96 -21.12
CA MET A 923 -1.46 1.35 -21.72
C MET A 923 -2.34 2.07 -20.70
N TYR A 924 -2.89 3.22 -21.10
CA TYR A 924 -3.89 3.94 -20.32
C TYR A 924 -4.95 4.51 -21.24
N LYS A 925 -6.22 4.14 -21.01
CA LYS A 925 -7.38 4.53 -21.83
C LYS A 925 -7.16 4.24 -23.31
N GLY A 926 -6.56 3.08 -23.61
CA GLY A 926 -6.28 2.61 -24.96
C GLY A 926 -5.11 3.31 -25.67
N VAL A 927 -4.33 4.15 -24.98
CA VAL A 927 -3.15 4.83 -25.53
C VAL A 927 -1.90 4.40 -24.78
N GLU A 928 -0.82 4.13 -25.53
CA GLU A 928 0.48 3.77 -24.97
C GLU A 928 1.27 5.01 -24.60
N TYR A 929 1.74 5.11 -23.36
CA TYR A 929 2.53 6.23 -22.84
C TYR A 929 3.86 5.74 -22.27
N PRO A 930 4.94 6.55 -22.34
CA PRO A 930 6.18 6.25 -21.61
C PRO A 930 5.92 6.14 -20.11
N PHE A 931 6.63 5.24 -19.42
CA PHE A 931 6.47 5.05 -17.97
C PHE A 931 7.06 6.22 -17.17
N LEU A 932 8.29 6.62 -17.46
CA LEU A 932 9.00 7.67 -16.74
C LEU A 932 8.61 9.09 -17.20
N ALA A 933 8.95 10.09 -16.38
CA ALA A 933 8.79 11.49 -16.73
C ALA A 933 9.91 11.98 -17.66
N LYS A 934 9.71 13.17 -18.24
CA LYS A 934 10.59 13.75 -19.26
C LYS A 934 12.06 13.83 -18.85
N ASP A 935 12.34 14.26 -17.62
CA ASP A 935 13.70 14.50 -17.14
C ASP A 935 14.51 13.24 -16.93
N GLU A 936 13.88 12.15 -16.51
CA GLU A 936 14.52 10.84 -16.40
C GLU A 936 14.89 10.29 -17.78
N VAL A 937 13.97 10.37 -18.75
CA VAL A 937 14.25 9.94 -20.14
C VAL A 937 15.25 10.88 -20.83
N GLU A 938 15.13 12.21 -20.66
CA GLU A 938 16.05 13.21 -21.24
C GLU A 938 17.47 13.07 -20.70
N ARG A 939 17.64 12.64 -19.44
CA ARG A 939 18.98 12.42 -18.85
C ARG A 939 19.75 11.35 -19.61
N GLN A 940 19.08 10.27 -20.00
CA GLN A 940 19.66 9.21 -20.82
C GLN A 940 19.70 9.59 -22.31
N LEU A 941 18.68 10.28 -22.81
CA LEU A 941 18.54 10.67 -24.22
C LEU A 941 18.46 12.21 -24.41
N PRO A 942 19.57 12.95 -24.28
CA PRO A 942 19.57 14.43 -24.29
C PRO A 942 19.04 15.06 -25.57
N LEU A 943 19.01 14.33 -26.69
CA LEU A 943 18.47 14.79 -27.96
C LEU A 943 16.97 15.13 -27.89
N LEU A 944 16.22 14.53 -26.96
CA LEU A 944 14.81 14.84 -26.71
C LEU A 944 14.58 16.31 -26.33
N LYS A 945 15.58 16.99 -25.76
CA LYS A 945 15.47 18.39 -25.38
C LYS A 945 15.23 19.34 -26.56
N LYS A 946 15.65 18.96 -27.77
CA LYS A 946 15.42 19.76 -29.00
C LYS A 946 13.95 19.82 -29.41
N HIS A 947 13.16 18.93 -28.83
CA HIS A 947 11.85 18.54 -29.27
C HIS A 947 10.79 18.84 -28.21
N TYR A 948 11.14 18.64 -26.93
CA TYR A 948 10.34 18.99 -25.77
C TYR A 948 11.17 19.89 -24.85
N LEU A 949 10.83 21.18 -24.78
CA LEU A 949 11.55 22.11 -23.91
C LEU A 949 10.96 22.06 -22.50
N LEU A 950 9.64 22.13 -22.42
CA LEU A 950 8.85 22.10 -21.19
C LEU A 950 8.38 20.67 -20.87
N TYR A 951 8.04 20.38 -19.61
CA TYR A 951 7.39 19.13 -19.24
C TYR A 951 6.00 19.04 -19.87
N SER A 952 5.28 20.16 -19.95
CA SER A 952 3.98 20.26 -20.62
C SER A 952 4.02 19.92 -22.11
N ASP A 953 5.19 20.03 -22.77
CA ASP A 953 5.34 19.65 -24.18
C ASP A 953 5.41 18.12 -24.34
N TYR A 954 5.88 17.41 -23.33
CA TYR A 954 6.04 15.94 -23.28
C TYR A 954 4.81 15.24 -22.72
N ALA A 955 4.14 15.85 -21.75
CA ALA A 955 2.96 15.33 -21.08
C ALA A 955 1.82 14.97 -22.07
N GLY A 956 1.28 13.76 -22.00
CA GLY A 956 0.20 13.32 -22.88
C GLY A 956 0.60 13.01 -24.31
N VAL A 957 1.90 12.97 -24.62
CA VAL A 957 2.38 12.53 -25.92
C VAL A 957 2.47 11.00 -25.94
N PRO A 958 1.80 10.31 -26.90
CA PRO A 958 1.87 8.85 -27.01
C PRO A 958 3.29 8.33 -27.27
N MET A 959 3.61 7.14 -26.77
CA MET A 959 4.91 6.48 -26.88
C MET A 959 5.50 6.50 -28.30
N LYS A 960 4.68 6.19 -29.31
CA LYS A 960 5.07 6.22 -30.74
C LYS A 960 5.53 7.59 -31.25
N ASP A 961 5.02 8.67 -30.67
CA ASP A 961 5.25 10.04 -31.13
C ASP A 961 6.38 10.72 -30.35
N VAL A 962 6.60 10.32 -29.08
CA VAL A 962 7.63 10.88 -28.18
C VAL A 962 9.04 10.79 -28.76
N PHE A 963 9.36 9.71 -29.46
CA PHE A 963 10.72 9.43 -29.91
C PHE A 963 10.94 9.69 -31.40
N TYR A 964 10.06 10.45 -32.08
CA TYR A 964 10.28 10.91 -33.46
C TYR A 964 10.66 9.79 -34.45
N GLY A 965 10.03 8.63 -34.29
CA GLY A 965 10.27 7.44 -35.10
C GLY A 965 11.52 6.62 -34.75
N TRP A 966 12.27 6.97 -33.68
CA TRP A 966 13.44 6.19 -33.25
C TRP A 966 13.08 4.76 -32.82
N ILE A 967 11.84 4.55 -32.36
CA ILE A 967 11.34 3.25 -31.92
C ILE A 967 10.51 2.49 -32.97
N ASP A 968 10.22 3.09 -34.14
CA ASP A 968 9.24 2.55 -35.12
C ASP A 968 9.61 1.16 -35.65
N THR A 969 10.92 0.86 -35.68
CA THR A 969 11.47 -0.41 -36.14
C THR A 969 11.95 -1.30 -34.99
N VAL A 970 11.79 -0.87 -33.74
CA VAL A 970 12.23 -1.61 -32.56
C VAL A 970 11.06 -2.45 -32.05
N PRO A 971 11.10 -3.78 -32.17
CA PRO A 971 10.05 -4.62 -31.59
C PRO A 971 10.13 -4.55 -30.06
N PRO A 972 9.02 -4.26 -29.35
CA PRO A 972 9.01 -4.29 -27.90
C PRO A 972 8.98 -5.73 -27.39
N VAL A 973 9.60 -5.97 -26.24
CA VAL A 973 9.24 -7.11 -25.40
C VAL A 973 7.99 -6.75 -24.60
N THR A 974 7.12 -7.73 -24.35
CA THR A 974 5.77 -7.50 -23.81
C THR A 974 5.51 -8.44 -22.63
N ALA A 975 4.93 -7.92 -21.56
CA ALA A 975 4.34 -8.68 -20.48
C ALA A 975 2.83 -8.49 -20.50
N GLU A 976 2.11 -9.52 -20.95
CA GLU A 976 0.63 -9.56 -20.96
C GLU A 976 0.05 -9.75 -19.56
N ARG A 977 0.83 -10.32 -18.64
CA ARG A 977 0.42 -10.64 -17.28
C ARG A 977 1.51 -10.29 -16.28
N LEU A 978 1.08 -9.72 -15.16
CA LEU A 978 1.92 -9.54 -13.97
C LEU A 978 1.45 -10.39 -12.79
N GLY A 979 0.26 -10.96 -12.86
CA GLY A 979 -0.27 -11.88 -11.85
C GLY A 979 0.50 -13.19 -11.77
N SER A 980 0.62 -13.69 -10.54
CA SER A 980 1.11 -15.02 -10.23
C SER A 980 -0.03 -15.98 -10.54
N ALA A 981 0.27 -17.14 -11.10
CA ALA A 981 -0.78 -18.00 -11.64
C ALA A 981 -0.44 -19.47 -11.46
N VAL A 982 -1.49 -20.28 -11.49
CA VAL A 982 -1.41 -21.72 -11.73
C VAL A 982 -1.80 -22.01 -13.18
N PHE A 983 -1.04 -22.88 -13.82
CA PHE A 983 -1.29 -23.40 -15.14
C PHE A 983 -1.69 -24.86 -14.98
N PHE A 984 -3.00 -25.11 -15.04
CA PHE A 984 -3.55 -26.45 -14.88
C PHE A 984 -3.27 -27.29 -16.12
N GLY A 985 -2.56 -28.39 -15.94
CA GLY A 985 -2.31 -29.38 -16.97
C GLY A 985 -3.58 -30.13 -17.35
N SER A 986 -3.56 -30.81 -18.49
CA SER A 986 -4.68 -31.67 -18.89
C SER A 986 -4.25 -32.75 -19.88
N THR A 987 -5.08 -33.79 -20.00
CA THR A 987 -4.75 -34.97 -20.83
C THR A 987 -4.61 -34.68 -22.33
N ASP A 988 -5.13 -33.55 -22.82
CA ASP A 988 -4.95 -33.15 -24.23
C ASP A 988 -3.69 -32.29 -24.45
N LYS A 989 -2.81 -32.23 -23.44
CA LYS A 989 -1.56 -31.46 -23.42
C LYS A 989 -1.81 -29.96 -23.61
N LYS A 990 -2.87 -29.43 -23.00
CA LYS A 990 -3.11 -27.99 -22.91
C LYS A 990 -3.12 -27.52 -21.48
N PHE A 991 -2.71 -26.27 -21.31
CA PHE A 991 -2.75 -25.58 -20.02
C PHE A 991 -3.92 -24.61 -19.95
N THR A 992 -4.61 -24.61 -18.80
CA THR A 992 -5.59 -23.57 -18.44
C THR A 992 -5.00 -22.68 -17.35
N ILE A 993 -4.99 -21.37 -17.57
CA ILE A 993 -4.38 -20.39 -16.65
C ILE A 993 -5.44 -19.91 -15.66
N SER A 994 -5.12 -19.93 -14.37
CA SER A 994 -5.88 -19.26 -13.31
C SER A 994 -4.96 -18.41 -12.46
N ASP A 995 -5.32 -17.13 -12.27
CA ASP A 995 -4.59 -16.24 -11.37
C ASP A 995 -4.73 -16.73 -9.93
N LEU A 996 -3.69 -16.49 -9.13
CA LEU A 996 -3.75 -16.68 -7.69
C LEU A 996 -4.61 -15.57 -7.05
N PRO A 997 -5.21 -15.82 -5.87
CA PRO A 997 -5.99 -14.80 -5.13
C PRO A 997 -5.20 -13.52 -4.88
N LYS A 998 -5.90 -12.38 -4.77
CA LYS A 998 -5.29 -11.04 -4.60
C LYS A 998 -4.26 -10.95 -3.47
N GLY A 999 -4.45 -11.69 -2.37
CA GLY A 999 -3.48 -11.77 -1.26
C GLY A 999 -2.13 -12.38 -1.62
N LEU A 1000 -1.98 -12.98 -2.80
CA LEU A 1000 -0.73 -13.49 -3.38
C LEU A 1000 -0.24 -12.61 -4.55
N GLN A 1001 -0.81 -11.40 -4.70
CA GLN A 1001 -0.47 -10.43 -5.74
C GLN A 1001 0.01 -9.10 -5.17
N MET A 1002 0.36 -9.08 -3.88
CA MET A 1002 0.79 -7.87 -3.15
C MET A 1002 2.25 -7.50 -3.40
N ALA A 1003 3.08 -8.45 -3.85
CA ALA A 1003 4.45 -8.22 -4.30
C ALA A 1003 4.92 -9.36 -5.23
N PRO A 1004 6.10 -9.26 -5.85
CA PRO A 1004 6.67 -10.36 -6.63
C PRO A 1004 6.88 -11.62 -5.78
N VAL A 1005 6.52 -12.79 -6.33
CA VAL A 1005 6.69 -14.10 -5.66
C VAL A 1005 7.93 -14.79 -6.20
N PHE A 1006 8.90 -15.07 -5.32
CA PHE A 1006 10.21 -15.66 -5.67
C PHE A 1006 10.37 -17.12 -5.22
N SER A 1007 9.47 -17.62 -4.40
CA SER A 1007 9.51 -19.01 -3.92
C SER A 1007 8.12 -19.54 -3.58
N PHE A 1008 7.91 -20.81 -3.94
CA PHE A 1008 6.82 -21.63 -3.44
C PHE A 1008 7.39 -22.87 -2.76
N CYS A 1009 6.69 -23.35 -1.73
CA CYS A 1009 7.04 -24.58 -1.04
C CYS A 1009 5.79 -25.40 -0.74
N ASP A 1010 5.84 -26.71 -0.98
CA ASP A 1010 4.85 -27.65 -0.47
C ASP A 1010 4.97 -27.75 1.05
N VAL A 1011 3.85 -27.63 1.76
CA VAL A 1011 3.80 -27.71 3.21
C VAL A 1011 2.63 -28.59 3.66
N PRO A 1012 2.68 -29.20 4.86
CA PRO A 1012 1.55 -29.94 5.39
C PRO A 1012 0.26 -29.09 5.38
N GLY A 1013 -0.71 -29.51 4.57
CA GLY A 1013 -2.00 -28.84 4.43
C GLY A 1013 -2.10 -27.83 3.29
N GLY A 1014 -1.06 -27.62 2.47
CA GLY A 1014 -1.15 -26.73 1.30
C GLY A 1014 0.20 -26.31 0.72
N PHE A 1015 0.27 -25.06 0.29
CA PHE A 1015 1.45 -24.44 -0.31
C PHE A 1015 1.74 -23.12 0.40
N LEU A 1016 3.03 -22.80 0.55
CA LEU A 1016 3.52 -21.54 1.09
C LEU A 1016 4.14 -20.72 -0.04
N ALA A 1017 3.81 -19.44 -0.12
CA ALA A 1017 4.44 -18.48 -1.03
C ALA A 1017 5.23 -17.42 -0.26
N GLY A 1018 6.39 -17.04 -0.81
CA GLY A 1018 7.23 -15.96 -0.28
C GLY A 1018 7.83 -15.11 -1.39
N GLY A 1019 8.07 -13.83 -1.10
CA GLY A 1019 8.50 -12.86 -2.08
C GLY A 1019 9.01 -11.55 -1.50
N ASN A 1020 8.61 -10.44 -2.11
CA ASN A 1020 9.10 -9.07 -1.93
C ASN A 1020 10.37 -8.75 -2.73
N PHE A 1021 10.49 -7.49 -3.15
CA PHE A 1021 11.60 -7.01 -3.95
C PHE A 1021 11.83 -5.51 -3.74
N TYR A 1022 13.06 -5.14 -3.36
CA TYR A 1022 13.39 -3.79 -2.90
C TYR A 1022 14.28 -2.98 -3.86
N ASP A 1023 14.93 -3.63 -4.83
CA ASP A 1023 15.89 -2.98 -5.73
C ASP A 1023 15.20 -2.26 -6.89
N VAL A 1024 14.42 -1.23 -6.55
CA VAL A 1024 13.65 -0.39 -7.46
C VAL A 1024 13.85 1.07 -7.15
N THR A 1025 13.53 1.92 -8.12
CA THR A 1025 13.60 3.36 -7.93
C THR A 1025 12.54 3.85 -6.93
N PRO A 1026 12.78 4.97 -6.21
CA PRO A 1026 11.75 5.59 -5.36
C PRO A 1026 10.47 5.95 -6.10
N TYR A 1027 10.54 6.17 -7.43
CA TYR A 1027 9.37 6.40 -8.27
C TYR A 1027 8.40 5.21 -8.25
N GLU A 1028 8.89 3.97 -8.33
CA GLU A 1028 8.03 2.79 -8.24
C GLU A 1028 7.52 2.57 -6.81
N GLY A 1029 8.42 2.75 -5.86
CA GLY A 1029 8.25 2.32 -4.48
C GLY A 1029 8.49 0.82 -4.33
N ARG A 1030 9.14 0.43 -3.23
CA ARG A 1030 9.53 -0.97 -3.03
C ARG A 1030 8.32 -1.89 -2.91
N TYR A 1031 8.51 -3.15 -3.28
CA TYR A 1031 7.50 -4.19 -3.18
C TYR A 1031 7.70 -4.96 -1.88
N ASP A 1032 7.06 -4.51 -0.80
CA ASP A 1032 7.21 -5.02 0.57
C ASP A 1032 5.92 -5.55 1.20
N ALA A 1033 4.80 -5.53 0.47
CA ALA A 1033 3.48 -5.86 1.02
C ALA A 1033 3.14 -7.38 1.06
N GLN A 1034 4.00 -8.28 0.57
CA GLN A 1034 3.72 -9.71 0.58
C GLN A 1034 4.31 -10.37 1.83
N ALA A 1035 3.48 -10.57 2.84
CA ALA A 1035 3.78 -11.52 3.91
C ALA A 1035 3.80 -12.97 3.38
N LEU A 1036 4.47 -13.86 4.11
CA LEU A 1036 4.39 -15.30 3.86
C LEU A 1036 2.92 -15.74 3.93
N ARG A 1037 2.43 -16.42 2.89
CA ARG A 1037 1.01 -16.77 2.82
C ARG A 1037 0.82 -18.20 2.39
N MET A 1038 -0.02 -18.91 3.13
CA MET A 1038 -0.44 -20.26 2.80
C MET A 1038 -1.72 -20.25 1.97
N PHE A 1039 -1.82 -21.20 1.07
CA PHE A 1039 -3.00 -21.42 0.26
C PHE A 1039 -3.12 -22.89 -0.11
N THR A 1040 -4.32 -23.29 -0.50
CA THR A 1040 -4.70 -24.66 -0.83
C THR A 1040 -5.50 -24.67 -2.13
N PHE A 1041 -5.82 -25.88 -2.58
CA PHE A 1041 -6.62 -26.12 -3.76
C PHE A 1041 -7.81 -27.01 -3.41
N SER A 1042 -8.98 -26.66 -3.96
CA SER A 1042 -10.17 -27.49 -3.94
C SER A 1042 -10.56 -27.79 -5.38
N GLY A 1043 -9.99 -28.86 -5.95
CA GLY A 1043 -9.94 -29.07 -7.40
C GLY A 1043 -9.16 -27.93 -8.06
N SER A 1044 -9.64 -27.40 -9.18
CA SER A 1044 -8.99 -26.27 -9.88
C SER A 1044 -9.31 -24.89 -9.28
N THR A 1045 -9.83 -24.81 -8.05
CA THR A 1045 -10.11 -23.55 -7.35
C THR A 1045 -9.07 -23.32 -6.26
N VAL A 1046 -8.39 -22.16 -6.31
CA VAL A 1046 -7.43 -21.74 -5.29
C VAL A 1046 -8.15 -21.17 -4.08
N GLN A 1047 -7.77 -21.60 -2.88
CA GLN A 1047 -8.28 -21.10 -1.60
C GLN A 1047 -7.11 -20.58 -0.78
N ALA A 1048 -7.03 -19.26 -0.55
CA ALA A 1048 -6.04 -18.67 0.34
C ALA A 1048 -6.63 -18.48 1.75
N THR A 1049 -5.78 -18.53 2.78
CA THR A 1049 -6.19 -18.04 4.10
C THR A 1049 -6.39 -16.52 4.04
N ASN A 1050 -7.42 -16.01 4.71
CA ASN A 1050 -7.70 -14.57 4.74
C ASN A 1050 -6.51 -13.81 5.36
N SER A 1051 -5.98 -14.32 6.47
CA SER A 1051 -4.76 -13.80 7.12
C SER A 1051 -3.50 -14.53 6.62
N PRO A 1052 -2.39 -13.83 6.33
CA PRO A 1052 -1.10 -14.46 6.12
C PRO A 1052 -0.64 -15.23 7.36
N MET A 1053 0.19 -16.25 7.15
CA MET A 1053 0.81 -17.00 8.24
C MET A 1053 2.18 -16.43 8.49
N LEU A 1054 2.64 -16.40 9.74
CA LEU A 1054 3.91 -15.74 10.06
C LEU A 1054 3.90 -14.28 9.53
N ALA A 1055 2.78 -13.57 9.71
CA ALA A 1055 2.55 -12.22 9.18
C ALA A 1055 3.66 -11.21 9.57
N SER A 1056 4.37 -11.48 10.65
CA SER A 1056 5.53 -10.71 11.12
C SER A 1056 6.83 -10.94 10.33
N VAL A 1057 6.89 -11.91 9.42
CA VAL A 1057 8.09 -12.18 8.61
C VAL A 1057 8.22 -11.13 7.53
N LYS A 1058 9.16 -10.20 7.77
CA LYS A 1058 9.53 -9.14 6.83
C LYS A 1058 10.75 -9.52 5.98
N GLY A 1059 11.01 -8.75 4.94
CA GLY A 1059 12.17 -8.88 4.08
C GLY A 1059 11.89 -9.58 2.74
N GLN A 1060 12.94 -9.74 1.95
CA GLN A 1060 12.88 -10.32 0.60
C GLN A 1060 13.14 -11.83 0.69
N VAL A 1061 12.08 -12.64 0.70
CA VAL A 1061 12.19 -14.10 0.66
C VAL A 1061 12.61 -14.53 -0.74
N ARG A 1062 13.68 -15.32 -0.81
CA ARG A 1062 14.27 -15.80 -2.06
C ARG A 1062 14.21 -17.30 -2.21
N ASP A 1063 14.14 -18.05 -1.11
CA ASP A 1063 13.95 -19.49 -1.16
C ASP A 1063 13.30 -20.05 0.10
N ILE A 1064 12.61 -21.17 -0.04
CA ILE A 1064 11.96 -21.89 1.05
C ILE A 1064 12.16 -23.39 0.81
N LYS A 1065 12.85 -24.07 1.73
CA LYS A 1065 13.19 -25.50 1.60
C LYS A 1065 12.93 -26.27 2.88
N TRP A 1066 12.66 -27.57 2.74
CA TRP A 1066 12.64 -28.50 3.86
C TRP A 1066 14.03 -29.09 4.09
N ILE A 1067 14.38 -29.27 5.36
CA ILE A 1067 15.58 -29.93 5.85
C ILE A 1067 15.14 -31.02 6.83
N ARG A 1068 15.55 -32.26 6.59
CA ARG A 1068 15.35 -33.36 7.53
C ARG A 1068 16.35 -33.23 8.68
N THR A 1069 15.84 -33.08 9.91
CA THR A 1069 16.69 -33.02 11.09
C THR A 1069 16.44 -34.16 12.06
N ALA A 1070 17.37 -34.39 12.99
CA ALA A 1070 17.23 -35.38 14.05
C ALA A 1070 15.97 -35.18 14.91
N ALA A 1071 15.46 -33.95 14.99
CA ALA A 1071 14.23 -33.59 15.71
C ALA A 1071 12.98 -33.50 14.80
N GLY A 1072 13.08 -33.97 13.55
CA GLY A 1072 12.01 -33.95 12.54
C GLY A 1072 12.21 -32.88 11.46
N PRO A 1073 11.27 -32.75 10.50
CA PRO A 1073 11.36 -31.76 9.43
C PRO A 1073 11.50 -30.33 9.95
N LEU A 1074 12.37 -29.56 9.29
CA LEU A 1074 12.66 -28.15 9.56
C LEU A 1074 12.51 -27.36 8.26
N LEU A 1075 11.69 -26.32 8.27
CA LEU A 1075 11.53 -25.42 7.13
C LEU A 1075 12.54 -24.28 7.26
N VAL A 1076 13.39 -24.06 6.24
CA VAL A 1076 14.30 -22.91 6.16
C VAL A 1076 13.72 -21.87 5.20
N VAL A 1077 13.74 -20.61 5.62
CA VAL A 1077 13.35 -19.45 4.79
C VAL A 1077 14.58 -18.58 4.58
N ALA A 1078 15.03 -18.50 3.33
CA ALA A 1078 16.20 -17.73 2.93
C ALA A 1078 15.78 -16.33 2.48
N ARG A 1079 16.42 -15.30 3.05
CA ARG A 1079 16.08 -13.89 2.83
C ARG A 1079 17.30 -13.09 2.41
N ASN A 1080 17.13 -12.21 1.43
CA ASN A 1080 18.18 -11.30 0.98
C ASN A 1080 18.53 -10.29 2.09
N ASN A 1081 19.83 -10.07 2.31
CA ASN A 1081 20.39 -9.13 3.30
C ASN A 1081 19.99 -9.40 4.76
N GLU A 1082 19.53 -10.62 5.05
CA GLU A 1082 18.93 -10.98 6.33
C GLU A 1082 19.41 -12.36 6.81
N PRO A 1083 19.25 -12.69 8.10
CA PRO A 1083 19.45 -14.05 8.60
C PRO A 1083 18.44 -15.04 8.03
N LEU A 1084 18.88 -16.30 7.89
CA LEU A 1084 17.98 -17.44 7.65
C LEU A 1084 17.01 -17.60 8.82
N LEU A 1085 15.75 -17.91 8.50
CA LEU A 1085 14.74 -18.26 9.50
C LEU A 1085 14.44 -19.75 9.45
N PHE A 1086 14.13 -20.34 10.60
CA PHE A 1086 13.87 -21.77 10.74
C PHE A 1086 12.56 -22.03 11.48
N TYR A 1087 11.71 -22.88 10.91
CA TYR A 1087 10.38 -23.17 11.43
C TYR A 1087 10.11 -24.68 11.54
N ARG A 1088 9.34 -25.09 12.55
CA ARG A 1088 8.82 -26.46 12.67
C ARG A 1088 7.30 -26.46 12.55
N SER A 1089 6.75 -27.48 11.89
CA SER A 1089 5.30 -27.73 11.85
C SER A 1089 4.78 -28.03 13.26
N ASN A 1090 3.68 -27.38 13.64
CA ASN A 1090 2.92 -27.67 14.86
C ASN A 1090 1.98 -28.87 14.68
N ASN A 1091 1.62 -29.18 13.42
CA ASN A 1091 0.86 -30.37 13.08
C ASN A 1091 1.82 -31.57 12.97
N LYS A 1092 1.62 -32.58 13.83
CA LYS A 1092 2.35 -33.85 13.82
C LYS A 1092 1.81 -34.80 12.77
#